data_AF-A0A4R0K5E2-F1
#
_entry.id   AF-A0A4R0K5E2-F1
#
_cell.length_a   1.000
_cell.length_b   1.000
_cell.length_c   1.000
_cell.angle_alpha   90.00
_cell.angle_beta   90.00
_cell.angle_gamma   90.00
#
_symmetry.space_group_name_H-M   'P 1'
#
loop_
_entity.id
_entity.type
_entity.pdbx_description
1 polymer ?
#
loop_
_entity_poly.entity_id
_entity_poly.type
_entity_poly.pdbx_seq_one_letter_code
_entity_poly.pdbx_strand_id
1 'polypeptide(L)'
;MYAEDRPAPPSPPPAATMDPGLTHREILEILAGLLAALFTAVLSSTIVSNALPTIIADLHGTQTQYTWVVTASLLAMTVSTPVWGKLSDLMSKKLLVQLAIIMFVAGSALAGAAHSVPFLIGARVLQGLAMGGLMALAQAIVGAAIPPRSRGRYSGYMGAVMAVATVSGPLVGGVIVDTSWLGWRWCFYVCVPLAVLSLIVLQRYLHLPVVKRKVKLDYLGAFLIAGAASLPLIWVSFAGEHFPWWSWQTGAYLGGTALLAILAVIVETHAREPLVPVQVVRERTTALAILASLAVGIAMFGSAVFLGQYFQVARGYSPTEAGLLTIPMMFGSFLGSVGSGQLITRFGKWKRYLVLGGLLLTAGLAVLGTIDHTSPYWYVGCGMLSMGIGMGMMMQNLVLAVQNTVDVSQVGASSATVTFFRSLGGAVGVSVLGAVLATRVTDLIAENLRALGPEAAAAAQSGGGGSVLDVNSLPAPVAEIVRHAYGDATGRIFVIAACSAVVSLLAVLFIREVPLRRTVGMTSEEDGPTAVGTADSVPDDPAERAAVVALDVITSAERIAREREREANERVQAASTVIRQMRTDVADLFTRVDQQIADLESALPDAVPQPAAAILDSQRPAGELVDELRRYELSVLSASQRTADHLRETAKTEAEQVREAAKSEADQVLAEARAEEQEVRARIAELEAVEQRLLGTIRDGLSSTPPPPPTPGPTGNGYPEEEVQQRQAFG
;
A
#
# COMPACT_ATOMS: atom_id res chain seq x y z
N MET A 1 -75.99 18.65 7.41
CA MET A 1 -75.16 18.27 8.58
C MET A 1 -74.82 16.80 8.45
N TYR A 2 -73.79 16.47 7.67
CA TYR A 2 -73.14 15.14 7.65
C TYR A 2 -71.70 15.41 7.20
N ALA A 3 -70.80 15.50 8.16
CA ALA A 3 -69.37 15.57 7.93
C ALA A 3 -68.82 14.16 8.23
N GLU A 4 -68.30 13.49 7.21
CA GLU A 4 -67.57 12.24 7.35
C GLU A 4 -66.20 12.50 7.98
N ASP A 5 -65.92 11.68 8.99
CA ASP A 5 -64.70 11.62 9.78
C ASP A 5 -63.55 11.07 8.90
N ARG A 6 -62.56 11.90 8.56
CA ARG A 6 -61.33 11.45 7.89
C ARG A 6 -60.25 11.16 8.95
N PRO A 7 -59.66 9.95 8.99
CA PRO A 7 -58.58 9.65 9.92
C PRO A 7 -57.32 10.45 9.57
N ALA A 8 -56.64 10.96 10.60
CA ALA A 8 -55.39 11.69 10.46
C ALA A 8 -54.31 10.84 9.76
N PRO A 9 -53.44 11.43 8.93
CA PRO A 9 -52.35 10.71 8.29
C PRO A 9 -51.40 10.12 9.34
N PRO A 10 -50.86 8.90 9.12
CA PRO A 10 -49.94 8.27 10.07
C PRO A 10 -48.68 9.11 10.21
N SER A 11 -48.26 9.33 11.46
CA SER A 11 -47.01 10.00 11.81
C SER A 11 -45.84 9.34 11.06
N PRO A 12 -44.89 10.11 10.50
CA PRO A 12 -43.70 9.53 9.90
C PRO A 12 -42.96 8.69 10.96
N PRO A 13 -42.44 7.51 10.61
CA PRO A 13 -41.68 6.71 11.55
C PRO A 13 -40.52 7.55 12.09
N PRO A 14 -40.17 7.42 13.38
CA PRO A 14 -39.02 8.12 13.94
C PRO A 14 -37.81 7.79 13.07
N ALA A 15 -37.15 8.85 12.57
CA ALA A 15 -35.93 8.71 11.80
C ALA A 15 -35.00 7.77 12.57
N ALA A 16 -34.68 6.63 11.96
CA ALA A 16 -33.71 5.69 12.51
C ALA A 16 -32.47 6.51 12.86
N THR A 17 -32.15 6.57 14.15
CA THR A 17 -30.96 7.23 14.67
C THR A 17 -29.78 6.74 13.86
N MET A 18 -29.11 7.64 13.14
CA MET A 18 -27.86 7.32 12.48
C MET A 18 -26.94 6.68 13.52
N ASP A 19 -26.49 5.46 13.22
CA ASP A 19 -25.57 4.69 14.03
C ASP A 19 -24.45 5.62 14.50
N PRO A 20 -24.17 5.76 15.81
CA PRO A 20 -23.11 6.64 16.28
C PRO A 20 -21.81 6.15 15.66
N GLY A 21 -21.25 6.91 14.71
CA GLY A 21 -19.97 6.57 14.11
C GLY A 21 -18.92 6.32 15.21
N LEU A 22 -18.06 5.31 15.01
CA LEU A 22 -17.00 4.95 15.95
C LEU A 22 -16.29 6.19 16.48
N THR A 23 -16.15 6.30 17.80
CA THR A 23 -15.44 7.42 18.43
C THR A 23 -13.97 7.43 18.00
N HIS A 24 -13.33 8.59 18.01
CA HIS A 24 -11.91 8.70 17.64
C HIS A 24 -11.01 7.78 18.46
N ARG A 25 -11.34 7.58 19.74
CA ARG A 25 -10.66 6.67 20.65
C ARG A 25 -10.80 5.20 20.22
N GLU A 26 -12.02 4.75 19.90
CA GLU A 26 -12.26 3.40 19.39
C GLU A 26 -11.56 3.14 18.06
N ILE A 27 -11.51 4.13 17.17
CA ILE A 27 -10.76 4.04 15.91
C ILE A 27 -9.27 3.83 16.18
N LEU A 28 -8.67 4.56 17.12
CA LEU A 28 -7.26 4.39 17.48
C LEU A 28 -6.99 3.05 18.16
N GLU A 29 -7.88 2.57 19.02
CA GLU A 29 -7.77 1.27 19.69
C GLU A 29 -7.86 0.10 18.68
N ILE A 30 -8.80 0.17 17.74
CA ILE A 30 -8.91 -0.76 16.61
C ILE A 30 -7.65 -0.73 15.75
N LEU A 31 -7.19 0.47 15.41
CA LEU A 31 -6.03 0.67 14.57
C LEU A 31 -4.77 0.14 15.24
N ALA A 32 -4.59 0.34 16.55
CA ALA A 32 -3.46 -0.20 17.30
C ALA A 32 -3.39 -1.73 17.21
N GLY A 33 -4.51 -2.42 17.41
CA GLY A 33 -4.59 -3.88 17.24
C GLY A 33 -4.29 -4.31 15.81
N LEU A 34 -4.80 -3.58 14.82
CA LEU A 34 -4.61 -3.90 13.40
C LEU A 34 -3.17 -3.68 12.95
N LEU A 35 -2.55 -2.57 13.37
CA LEU A 35 -1.17 -2.25 13.10
C LEU A 35 -0.23 -3.22 13.81
N ALA A 36 -0.54 -3.68 15.02
CA ALA A 36 0.23 -4.72 15.70
C ALA A 36 0.18 -6.05 14.92
N ALA A 37 -0.99 -6.44 14.40
CA ALA A 37 -1.11 -7.64 13.57
C ALA A 37 -0.31 -7.51 12.26
N LEU A 38 -0.40 -6.35 11.60
CA LEU A 38 0.36 -6.05 10.38
C LEU A 38 1.88 -6.03 10.62
N PHE A 39 2.32 -5.39 11.71
CA PHE A 39 3.71 -5.38 12.17
C PHE A 39 4.21 -6.81 12.33
N THR A 40 3.45 -7.65 13.02
CA THR A 40 3.80 -9.05 13.28
C THR A 40 3.95 -9.86 11.99
N ALA A 41 3.06 -9.66 11.02
CA ALA A 41 3.13 -10.33 9.72
C ALA A 41 4.41 -9.96 8.95
N VAL A 42 4.69 -8.66 8.84
CA VAL A 42 5.86 -8.16 8.09
C VAL A 42 7.18 -8.51 8.80
N LEU A 43 7.20 -8.38 10.13
CA LEU A 43 8.35 -8.75 10.95
C LEU A 43 8.67 -10.24 10.80
N SER A 44 7.66 -11.11 10.85
CA SER A 44 7.86 -12.56 10.70
C SER A 44 8.43 -12.96 9.34
N SER A 45 8.04 -12.27 8.26
CA SER A 45 8.61 -12.53 6.94
C SER A 45 10.09 -12.16 6.85
N THR A 46 10.55 -11.17 7.62
CA THR A 46 11.89 -10.57 7.50
C THR A 46 12.87 -11.10 8.54
N ILE A 47 12.41 -11.38 9.77
CA ILE A 47 13.20 -12.05 10.83
C ILE A 47 13.79 -13.37 10.32
N VAL A 48 12.96 -14.19 9.64
CA VAL A 48 13.36 -15.53 9.21
C VAL A 48 14.46 -15.47 8.16
N SER A 49 14.48 -14.44 7.30
CA SER A 49 15.48 -14.30 6.23
C SER A 49 16.92 -14.26 6.77
N ASN A 50 17.12 -13.62 7.92
CA ASN A 50 18.46 -13.52 8.53
C ASN A 50 18.79 -14.74 9.39
N ALA A 51 17.81 -15.40 9.99
CA ALA A 51 18.02 -16.64 10.74
C ALA A 51 18.21 -17.88 9.83
N LEU A 52 17.84 -17.77 8.55
CA LEU A 52 17.69 -18.91 7.66
C LEU A 52 18.95 -19.76 7.47
N PRO A 53 20.17 -19.19 7.33
CA PRO A 53 21.38 -20.00 7.23
C PRO A 53 21.56 -20.91 8.45
N THR A 54 21.36 -20.38 9.66
CA THR A 54 21.42 -21.14 10.92
C THR A 54 20.32 -22.19 11.01
N ILE A 55 19.09 -21.85 10.63
CA ILE A 55 17.94 -22.78 10.67
C ILE A 55 18.21 -24.00 9.78
N ILE A 56 18.69 -23.77 8.56
CA ILE A 56 18.92 -24.84 7.59
C ILE A 56 20.14 -25.68 7.99
N ALA A 57 21.19 -25.06 8.54
CA ALA A 57 22.33 -25.79 9.10
C ALA A 57 21.90 -26.73 10.24
N ASP A 58 21.16 -26.22 11.23
CA ASP A 58 20.70 -27.00 12.40
C ASP A 58 19.74 -28.14 12.01
N LEU A 59 18.86 -27.91 11.03
CA LEU A 59 17.94 -28.92 10.51
C LEU A 59 18.56 -29.82 9.41
N HIS A 60 19.87 -29.69 9.15
CA HIS A 60 20.61 -30.45 8.15
C HIS A 60 19.98 -30.39 6.74
N GLY A 61 19.46 -29.22 6.37
CA GLY A 61 18.74 -29.02 5.12
C GLY A 61 19.61 -28.69 3.91
N THR A 62 19.03 -28.79 2.71
CA THR A 62 19.74 -28.51 1.45
C THR A 62 19.57 -27.07 0.99
N GLN A 63 20.37 -26.62 0.01
CA GLN A 63 20.20 -25.30 -0.63
C GLN A 63 18.82 -25.14 -1.31
N THR A 64 18.28 -26.22 -1.87
CA THR A 64 16.92 -26.25 -2.42
C THR A 64 15.90 -25.99 -1.31
N GLN A 65 16.04 -26.68 -0.17
CA GLN A 65 15.17 -26.50 0.98
C GLN A 65 15.29 -25.11 1.62
N TYR A 66 16.50 -24.53 1.69
CA TYR A 66 16.73 -23.14 2.10
C TYR A 66 15.83 -22.18 1.32
N THR A 67 15.84 -22.34 -0.01
CA THR A 67 15.06 -21.51 -0.92
C THR A 67 13.55 -21.72 -0.71
N TRP A 68 13.10 -22.97 -0.52
CA TRP A 68 11.70 -23.31 -0.29
C TRP A 68 11.09 -22.75 1.00
N VAL A 69 11.87 -22.61 2.08
CA VAL A 69 11.38 -22.02 3.34
C VAL A 69 10.88 -20.59 3.13
N VAL A 70 11.53 -19.83 2.25
CA VAL A 70 11.11 -18.46 1.90
C VAL A 70 10.02 -18.50 0.84
N THR A 71 10.26 -19.18 -0.29
CA THR A 71 9.38 -19.13 -1.46
C THR A 71 8.01 -19.71 -1.19
N ALA A 72 7.91 -20.79 -0.40
CA ALA A 72 6.62 -21.36 -0.03
C ALA A 72 5.74 -20.38 0.76
N SER A 73 6.33 -19.67 1.73
CA SER A 73 5.59 -18.65 2.49
C SER A 73 5.19 -17.44 1.65
N LEU A 74 6.10 -16.99 0.77
CA LEU A 74 5.85 -15.86 -0.12
C LEU A 74 4.78 -16.19 -1.17
N LEU A 75 4.82 -17.38 -1.74
CA LEU A 75 3.82 -17.87 -2.69
C LEU A 75 2.45 -18.03 -2.02
N ALA A 76 2.40 -18.67 -0.85
CA ALA A 76 1.17 -18.83 -0.07
C ALA A 76 0.57 -17.46 0.30
N MET A 77 1.39 -16.51 0.73
CA MET A 77 0.97 -15.12 0.96
C MET A 77 0.42 -14.46 -0.30
N THR A 78 1.13 -14.59 -1.42
CA THR A 78 0.76 -13.97 -2.71
C THR A 78 -0.59 -14.47 -3.22
N VAL A 79 -0.78 -15.79 -3.23
CA VAL A 79 -2.00 -16.45 -3.73
C VAL A 79 -3.19 -16.21 -2.81
N SER A 80 -3.00 -16.21 -1.49
CA SER A 80 -4.10 -16.06 -0.54
C SER A 80 -4.57 -14.61 -0.37
N THR A 81 -3.71 -13.61 -0.60
CA THR A 81 -4.05 -12.19 -0.38
C THR A 81 -5.34 -11.78 -1.09
N PRO A 82 -5.53 -12.06 -2.40
CA PRO A 82 -6.77 -11.70 -3.09
C PRO A 82 -8.00 -12.49 -2.60
N VAL A 83 -7.80 -13.77 -2.21
CA VAL A 83 -8.85 -14.64 -1.65
C VAL A 83 -9.38 -14.06 -0.35
N TRP A 84 -8.51 -13.64 0.56
CA TRP A 84 -8.89 -12.96 1.80
C TRP A 84 -9.61 -11.63 1.54
N GLY A 85 -9.16 -10.87 0.54
CA GLY A 85 -9.84 -9.64 0.12
C GLY A 85 -11.29 -9.89 -0.27
N LYS A 86 -11.55 -10.85 -1.15
CA LYS A 86 -12.92 -11.25 -1.55
C LYS A 86 -13.74 -11.81 -0.39
N LEU A 87 -13.12 -12.63 0.46
CA LEU A 87 -13.80 -13.18 1.63
C LEU A 87 -14.25 -12.05 2.59
N SER A 88 -13.48 -10.96 2.66
CA SER A 88 -13.80 -9.77 3.47
C SER A 88 -15.03 -8.98 3.05
N ASP A 89 -15.51 -9.19 1.82
CA ASP A 89 -16.75 -8.61 1.30
C ASP A 89 -17.98 -9.49 1.61
N LEU A 90 -17.75 -10.78 1.88
CA LEU A 90 -18.79 -11.80 2.13
C LEU A 90 -19.04 -12.06 3.61
N MET A 91 -17.97 -12.04 4.41
CA MET A 91 -17.99 -12.41 5.81
C MET A 91 -17.70 -11.21 6.71
N SER A 92 -17.90 -11.39 8.02
CA SER A 92 -17.49 -10.41 9.02
C SER A 92 -15.98 -10.20 8.95
N LYS A 93 -15.55 -8.96 8.69
CA LYS A 93 -14.14 -8.56 8.70
C LYS A 93 -13.47 -8.86 10.05
N LYS A 94 -14.22 -8.77 11.16
CA LYS A 94 -13.77 -9.16 12.51
C LYS A 94 -13.40 -10.64 12.58
N LEU A 95 -14.30 -11.51 12.13
CA LEU A 95 -14.07 -12.96 12.16
C LEU A 95 -12.85 -13.32 11.31
N LEU A 96 -12.73 -12.74 10.11
CA LEU A 96 -11.62 -13.05 9.21
C LEU A 96 -10.27 -12.62 9.75
N VAL A 97 -10.17 -11.41 10.34
CA VAL A 97 -8.88 -10.97 10.90
C VAL A 97 -8.49 -11.85 12.09
N GLN A 98 -9.45 -12.30 12.89
CA GLN A 98 -9.19 -13.23 13.99
C GLN A 98 -8.73 -14.59 13.50
N LEU A 99 -9.38 -15.15 12.48
CA LEU A 99 -8.96 -16.41 11.87
C LEU A 99 -7.55 -16.29 11.26
N ALA A 100 -7.24 -15.18 10.59
CA ALA A 100 -5.89 -14.92 10.08
C ALA A 100 -4.85 -14.84 11.21
N ILE A 101 -5.14 -14.16 12.32
CA ILE A 101 -4.22 -14.10 13.46
C ILE A 101 -4.04 -15.47 14.13
N ILE A 102 -5.13 -16.22 14.33
CA ILE A 102 -5.06 -17.58 14.91
C ILE A 102 -4.24 -18.51 14.02
N MET A 103 -4.46 -18.46 12.70
CA MET A 103 -3.70 -19.22 11.71
C MET A 103 -2.22 -18.82 11.73
N PHE A 104 -1.92 -17.53 11.87
CA PHE A 104 -0.55 -17.03 12.01
C PHE A 104 0.12 -17.54 13.29
N VAL A 105 -0.57 -17.50 14.44
CA VAL A 105 -0.07 -18.00 15.72
C VAL A 105 0.21 -19.49 15.64
N ALA A 106 -0.72 -20.27 15.10
CA ALA A 106 -0.55 -21.71 14.90
C ALA A 106 0.64 -22.01 14.00
N GLY A 107 0.77 -21.33 12.85
CA GLY A 107 1.90 -21.49 11.95
C GLY A 107 3.24 -21.10 12.59
N SER A 108 3.26 -20.05 13.42
CA SER A 108 4.45 -19.62 14.16
C SER A 108 4.86 -20.64 15.23
N ALA A 109 3.89 -21.17 15.97
CA ALA A 109 4.13 -22.19 16.97
C ALA A 109 4.66 -23.49 16.35
N LEU A 110 4.07 -23.92 15.22
CA LEU A 110 4.51 -25.08 14.45
C LEU A 110 5.93 -24.87 13.89
N ALA A 111 6.22 -23.70 13.32
CA ALA A 111 7.54 -23.40 12.78
C ALA A 111 8.63 -23.40 13.87
N GLY A 112 8.36 -22.82 15.05
CA GLY A 112 9.26 -22.88 16.19
C GLY A 112 9.44 -24.30 16.77
N ALA A 113 8.44 -25.17 16.60
CA ALA A 113 8.49 -26.57 17.00
C ALA A 113 9.05 -27.51 15.91
N ALA A 114 9.60 -26.97 14.81
CA ALA A 114 10.05 -27.80 13.69
C ALA A 114 11.31 -28.62 14.01
N HIS A 115 11.28 -29.89 13.62
CA HIS A 115 12.41 -30.83 13.75
C HIS A 115 12.97 -31.28 12.39
N SER A 116 12.35 -30.84 11.30
CA SER A 116 12.80 -31.11 9.93
C SER A 116 12.39 -29.98 9.00
N VAL A 117 13.16 -29.78 7.93
CA VAL A 117 12.88 -28.70 6.98
C VAL A 117 11.56 -28.85 6.23
N PRO A 118 11.12 -30.05 5.80
CA PRO A 118 9.79 -30.21 5.18
C PRO A 118 8.65 -29.79 6.11
N PHE A 119 8.74 -30.12 7.40
CA PHE A 119 7.75 -29.69 8.39
C PHE A 119 7.77 -28.16 8.58
N LEU A 120 8.97 -27.56 8.62
CA LEU A 120 9.13 -26.11 8.65
C LEU A 120 8.49 -25.45 7.41
N ILE A 121 8.72 -25.98 6.21
CA ILE A 121 8.10 -25.48 4.96
C ILE A 121 6.57 -25.53 5.06
N GLY A 122 6.00 -26.63 5.57
CA GLY A 122 4.55 -26.73 5.80
C GLY A 122 4.01 -25.67 6.77
N ALA A 123 4.70 -25.46 7.89
CA ALA A 123 4.37 -24.39 8.84
C ALA A 123 4.49 -22.99 8.21
N ARG A 124 5.48 -22.78 7.34
CA ARG A 124 5.70 -21.54 6.58
C ARG A 124 4.60 -21.29 5.54
N VAL A 125 4.05 -22.34 4.91
CA VAL A 125 2.86 -22.21 4.06
C VAL A 125 1.67 -21.72 4.88
N LEU A 126 1.42 -22.34 6.04
CA LEU A 126 0.33 -21.91 6.94
C LEU A 126 0.49 -20.45 7.39
N GLN A 127 1.70 -20.05 7.78
CA GLN A 127 2.01 -18.64 8.09
C GLN A 127 1.83 -17.73 6.87
N GLY A 128 2.27 -18.15 5.68
CA GLY A 128 2.11 -17.39 4.44
C GLY A 128 0.65 -17.08 4.13
N LEU A 129 -0.22 -18.09 4.22
CA LEU A 129 -1.67 -17.92 4.06
C LEU A 129 -2.23 -16.90 5.06
N ALA A 130 -1.76 -16.94 6.30
CA ALA A 130 -2.17 -16.00 7.34
C ALA A 130 -1.66 -14.57 7.08
N MET A 131 -0.38 -14.41 6.72
CA MET A 131 0.22 -13.12 6.39
C MET A 131 -0.52 -12.43 5.24
N GLY A 132 -0.89 -13.18 4.19
CA GLY A 132 -1.68 -12.65 3.07
C GLY A 132 -3.05 -12.13 3.53
N GLY A 133 -3.68 -12.83 4.47
CA GLY A 133 -4.92 -12.39 5.10
C GLY A 133 -4.77 -11.13 5.93
N LEU A 134 -3.74 -11.05 6.78
CA LEU A 134 -3.47 -9.87 7.59
C LEU A 134 -3.21 -8.63 6.72
N MET A 135 -2.48 -8.77 5.62
CA MET A 135 -2.23 -7.66 4.69
C MET A 135 -3.52 -7.19 3.99
N ALA A 136 -4.33 -8.11 3.46
CA ALA A 136 -5.57 -7.76 2.77
C ALA A 136 -6.64 -7.19 3.72
N LEU A 137 -6.86 -7.86 4.85
CA LEU A 137 -7.90 -7.50 5.81
C LEU A 137 -7.61 -6.18 6.51
N ALA A 138 -6.33 -5.84 6.73
CA ALA A 138 -5.99 -4.55 7.31
C ALA A 138 -6.43 -3.38 6.42
N GLN A 139 -6.18 -3.47 5.11
CA GLN A 139 -6.65 -2.46 4.16
C GLN A 139 -8.18 -2.42 4.09
N ALA A 140 -8.84 -3.59 4.09
CA ALA A 140 -10.29 -3.69 4.05
C ALA A 140 -10.98 -3.11 5.31
N ILE A 141 -10.41 -3.33 6.50
CA ILE A 141 -10.92 -2.79 7.77
C ILE A 141 -10.74 -1.28 7.80
N VAL A 142 -9.58 -0.75 7.40
CA VAL A 142 -9.38 0.70 7.28
C VAL A 142 -10.38 1.32 6.30
N GLY A 143 -10.62 0.68 5.16
CA GLY A 143 -11.64 1.14 4.20
C GLY A 143 -13.05 1.18 4.80
N ALA A 144 -13.42 0.21 5.63
CA ALA A 144 -14.76 0.12 6.22
C ALA A 144 -14.96 1.01 7.45
N ALA A 145 -13.95 1.12 8.32
CA ALA A 145 -14.05 1.82 9.60
C ALA A 145 -13.73 3.32 9.50
N ILE A 146 -12.99 3.74 8.47
CA ILE A 146 -12.42 5.09 8.41
C ILE A 146 -13.03 5.91 7.26
N PRO A 147 -13.53 7.13 7.56
CA PRO A 147 -14.05 8.05 6.55
C PRO A 147 -13.03 8.32 5.43
N PRO A 148 -13.46 8.42 4.15
CA PRO A 148 -12.57 8.60 3.01
C PRO A 148 -11.56 9.75 3.16
N ARG A 149 -11.97 10.87 3.77
CA ARG A 149 -11.13 12.06 3.99
C ARG A 149 -9.92 11.81 4.87
N SER A 150 -9.97 10.83 5.77
CA SER A 150 -8.88 10.55 6.71
C SER A 150 -8.08 9.30 6.35
N ARG A 151 -8.55 8.46 5.41
CA ARG A 151 -7.89 7.20 4.98
C ARG A 151 -6.41 7.39 4.63
N GLY A 152 -6.04 8.47 3.95
CA GLY A 152 -4.64 8.76 3.60
C GLY A 152 -3.70 8.81 4.81
N ARG A 153 -4.14 9.40 5.94
CA ARG A 153 -3.36 9.44 7.19
C ARG A 153 -3.14 8.04 7.76
N TYR A 154 -4.18 7.21 7.75
CA TYR A 154 -4.13 5.86 8.32
C TYR A 154 -3.36 4.88 7.43
N SER A 155 -3.49 5.00 6.11
CA SER A 155 -2.61 4.30 5.15
C SER A 155 -1.14 4.70 5.36
N GLY A 156 -0.87 5.96 5.74
CA GLY A 156 0.45 6.42 6.16
C GLY A 156 0.99 5.67 7.39
N TYR A 157 0.17 5.46 8.42
CA TYR A 157 0.56 4.65 9.59
C TYR A 157 0.84 3.19 9.24
N MET A 158 0.02 2.58 8.38
CA MET A 158 0.28 1.23 7.88
C MET A 158 1.63 1.16 7.15
N GLY A 159 1.89 2.11 6.25
CA GLY A 159 3.17 2.20 5.54
C GLY A 159 4.37 2.38 6.47
N ALA A 160 4.25 3.22 7.50
CA ALA A 160 5.28 3.41 8.51
C ALA A 160 5.57 2.12 9.30
N VAL A 161 4.52 1.42 9.74
CA VAL A 161 4.64 0.14 10.44
C VAL A 161 5.29 -0.93 9.56
N MET A 162 4.91 -0.99 8.27
CA MET A 162 5.54 -1.90 7.32
C MET A 162 7.03 -1.57 7.15
N ALA A 163 7.40 -0.29 7.03
CA ALA A 163 8.79 0.13 6.91
C ALA A 163 9.61 -0.26 8.15
N VAL A 164 9.11 0.08 9.35
CA VAL A 164 9.77 -0.25 10.61
C VAL A 164 9.93 -1.77 10.76
N ALA A 165 8.87 -2.55 10.52
CA ALA A 165 8.91 -4.02 10.59
C ALA A 165 9.90 -4.63 9.59
N THR A 166 9.99 -4.08 8.38
CA THR A 166 10.89 -4.57 7.34
C THR A 166 12.36 -4.35 7.72
N VAL A 167 12.66 -3.20 8.32
CA VAL A 167 14.01 -2.82 8.75
C VAL A 167 14.42 -3.56 10.03
N SER A 168 13.50 -3.68 10.99
CA SER A 168 13.80 -4.34 12.26
C SER A 168 13.93 -5.86 12.14
N GLY A 169 13.36 -6.48 11.10
CA GLY A 169 13.39 -7.92 10.89
C GLY A 169 14.78 -8.55 11.00
N PRO A 170 15.73 -8.22 10.09
CA PRO A 170 17.06 -8.81 10.14
C PRO A 170 17.83 -8.49 11.44
N LEU A 171 17.65 -7.29 12.00
CA LEU A 171 18.29 -6.88 13.26
C LEU A 171 17.79 -7.70 14.45
N VAL A 172 16.47 -7.79 14.63
CA VAL A 172 15.85 -8.56 15.70
C VAL A 172 16.13 -10.06 15.51
N GLY A 173 16.02 -10.56 14.28
CA GLY A 173 16.32 -11.96 13.96
C GLY A 173 17.77 -12.32 14.26
N GLY A 174 18.72 -11.47 13.91
CA GLY A 174 20.15 -11.69 14.18
C GLY A 174 20.45 -11.78 15.67
N VAL A 175 19.96 -10.82 16.46
CA VAL A 175 20.15 -10.81 17.91
C VAL A 175 19.51 -12.04 18.57
N ILE A 176 18.32 -12.44 18.15
CA ILE A 176 17.65 -13.63 18.69
C ILE A 176 18.47 -14.89 18.43
N VAL A 177 19.01 -15.04 17.21
CA VAL A 177 19.80 -16.22 16.82
C VAL A 177 21.13 -16.26 17.55
N ASP A 178 21.82 -15.12 17.66
CA ASP A 178 23.13 -15.03 18.33
C ASP A 178 23.03 -15.16 19.85
N THR A 179 21.86 -14.95 20.43
CA THR A 179 21.67 -15.11 21.87
C THR A 179 21.56 -16.60 22.22
N SER A 180 22.59 -17.10 22.90
CA SER A 180 22.82 -18.53 23.20
C SER A 180 21.66 -19.28 23.86
N TRP A 181 20.79 -18.59 24.63
CA TRP A 181 19.65 -19.20 25.31
C TRP A 181 18.32 -19.09 24.56
N LEU A 182 18.21 -18.22 23.55
CA LEU A 182 17.04 -18.15 22.67
C LEU A 182 17.22 -19.15 21.51
N GLY A 183 18.27 -19.00 20.71
CA GLY A 183 18.43 -19.74 19.47
C GLY A 183 17.35 -19.41 18.42
N TRP A 184 17.49 -20.00 17.22
CA TRP A 184 16.68 -19.63 16.06
C TRP A 184 15.18 -19.89 16.20
N ARG A 185 14.75 -20.81 17.07
CA ARG A 185 13.34 -21.17 17.25
C ARG A 185 12.51 -19.97 17.74
N TRP A 186 13.13 -19.09 18.54
CA TRP A 186 12.49 -17.87 19.03
C TRP A 186 12.22 -16.82 17.96
N CYS A 187 12.86 -16.90 16.79
CA CYS A 187 12.51 -16.09 15.63
C CYS A 187 11.04 -16.30 15.23
N PHE A 188 10.47 -17.48 15.49
CA PHE A 188 9.06 -17.76 15.29
C PHE A 188 8.22 -17.42 16.53
N TYR A 189 8.70 -17.76 17.72
CA TYR A 189 7.93 -17.52 18.95
C TYR A 189 7.79 -16.05 19.32
N VAL A 190 8.74 -15.17 18.99
CA VAL A 190 8.66 -13.72 19.29
C VAL A 190 7.45 -13.04 18.64
N CYS A 191 6.98 -13.56 17.50
CA CYS A 191 5.82 -13.04 16.81
C CYS A 191 4.49 -13.48 17.46
N VAL A 192 4.49 -14.60 18.19
CA VAL A 192 3.28 -15.15 18.84
C VAL A 192 2.68 -14.20 19.89
N PRO A 193 3.41 -13.67 20.88
CA PRO A 193 2.82 -12.78 21.89
C PRO A 193 2.28 -11.49 21.27
N LEU A 194 2.96 -10.95 20.24
CA LEU A 194 2.50 -9.77 19.51
C LEU A 194 1.19 -10.04 18.75
N ALA A 195 1.11 -11.19 18.08
CA ALA A 195 -0.12 -11.65 17.43
C ALA A 195 -1.26 -11.87 18.44
N VAL A 196 -1.00 -12.54 19.57
CA VAL A 196 -2.01 -12.77 20.61
C VAL A 196 -2.49 -11.47 21.22
N LEU A 197 -1.59 -10.51 21.48
CA LEU A 197 -1.98 -9.18 21.97
C LEU A 197 -2.87 -8.46 20.94
N SER A 198 -2.51 -8.51 19.65
CA SER A 198 -3.33 -7.95 18.58
C SER A 198 -4.72 -8.61 18.52
N LEU A 199 -4.79 -9.93 18.74
CA LEU A 199 -6.04 -10.69 18.78
C LEU A 199 -6.93 -10.24 19.94
N ILE A 200 -6.36 -10.05 21.14
CA ILE A 200 -7.08 -9.59 22.33
C ILE A 200 -7.65 -8.19 22.11
N VAL A 201 -6.83 -7.26 21.60
CA VAL A 201 -7.25 -5.88 21.31
C VAL A 201 -8.36 -5.88 20.26
N LEU A 202 -8.19 -6.59 19.15
CA LEU A 202 -9.21 -6.65 18.09
C LEU A 202 -10.48 -7.37 18.56
N GLN A 203 -10.38 -8.40 19.40
CA GLN A 203 -11.56 -9.05 19.97
C GLN A 203 -12.38 -8.06 20.82
N ARG A 204 -11.70 -7.23 21.62
CA ARG A 204 -12.33 -6.33 22.58
C ARG A 204 -12.91 -5.05 21.96
N TYR A 205 -12.27 -4.52 20.93
CA TYR A 205 -12.59 -3.18 20.39
C TYR A 205 -13.13 -3.19 18.97
N LEU A 206 -12.86 -4.22 18.16
CA LEU A 206 -13.37 -4.30 16.79
C LEU A 206 -14.85 -4.69 16.79
N HIS A 207 -15.73 -3.69 16.69
CA HIS A 207 -17.16 -3.86 16.47
C HIS A 207 -17.52 -3.20 15.14
N LEU A 208 -17.54 -4.00 14.07
CA LEU A 208 -18.03 -3.53 12.77
C LEU A 208 -19.42 -4.10 12.48
N PRO A 209 -20.36 -3.28 11.98
CA PRO A 209 -21.62 -3.78 11.44
C PRO A 209 -21.35 -4.69 10.24
N VAL A 210 -22.04 -5.83 10.22
CA VAL A 210 -21.86 -6.84 9.16
C VAL A 210 -22.69 -6.44 7.95
N VAL A 211 -22.10 -5.65 7.04
CA VAL A 211 -22.72 -5.35 5.74
C VAL A 211 -22.33 -6.46 4.77
N LYS A 212 -23.25 -7.40 4.52
CA LYS A 212 -23.05 -8.51 3.57
C LYS A 212 -23.37 -8.03 2.15
N ARG A 213 -22.37 -8.03 1.25
CA ARG A 213 -22.61 -7.83 -0.18
C ARG A 213 -22.80 -9.20 -0.86
N LYS A 214 -23.72 -9.29 -1.83
CA LYS A 214 -23.86 -10.50 -2.68
C LYS A 214 -22.72 -10.55 -3.70
N VAL A 215 -21.57 -11.08 -3.30
CA VAL A 215 -20.41 -11.34 -4.17
C VAL A 215 -20.36 -12.83 -4.48
N LYS A 216 -19.93 -13.23 -5.69
CA LYS A 216 -19.65 -14.65 -6.02
C LYS A 216 -18.14 -14.86 -6.03
N LEU A 217 -17.65 -15.81 -5.22
CA LEU A 217 -16.23 -16.13 -5.18
C LEU A 217 -15.84 -16.98 -6.39
N ASP A 218 -14.77 -16.59 -7.10
CA ASP A 218 -14.16 -17.41 -8.15
C ASP A 218 -13.08 -18.33 -7.56
N TYR A 219 -13.52 -19.45 -6.98
CA TYR A 219 -12.61 -20.46 -6.43
C TYR A 219 -11.75 -21.11 -7.52
N LEU A 220 -12.29 -21.22 -8.74
CA LEU A 220 -11.61 -21.87 -9.86
C LEU A 220 -10.47 -20.99 -10.37
N GLY A 221 -10.71 -19.70 -10.60
CA GLY A 221 -9.69 -18.72 -10.98
C GLY A 221 -8.55 -18.67 -9.96
N ALA A 222 -8.88 -18.58 -8.67
CA ALA A 222 -7.90 -18.58 -7.59
C ALA A 222 -7.02 -19.85 -7.59
N PHE A 223 -7.62 -21.04 -7.75
CA PHE A 223 -6.89 -22.30 -7.81
C PHE A 223 -5.98 -22.40 -9.05
N LEU A 224 -6.46 -21.97 -10.21
CA LEU A 224 -5.70 -21.99 -11.46
C LEU A 224 -4.51 -21.03 -11.41
N ILE A 225 -4.70 -19.82 -10.88
CA ILE A 225 -3.62 -18.85 -10.66
C ILE A 225 -2.59 -19.40 -9.67
N ALA A 226 -3.03 -20.02 -8.58
CA ALA A 226 -2.15 -20.65 -7.60
C ALA A 226 -1.29 -21.75 -8.24
N GLY A 227 -1.91 -22.62 -9.03
CA GLY A 227 -1.23 -23.70 -9.73
C GLY A 227 -0.25 -23.18 -10.79
N ALA A 228 -0.66 -22.19 -11.59
CA ALA A 228 0.19 -21.56 -12.60
C ALA A 228 1.41 -20.86 -11.99
N ALA A 229 1.28 -20.31 -10.78
CA ALA A 229 2.39 -19.75 -10.03
C ALA A 229 3.31 -20.82 -9.39
N SER A 230 2.74 -21.96 -8.97
CA SER A 230 3.46 -23.01 -8.23
C SER A 230 4.25 -23.97 -9.12
N LEU A 231 3.69 -24.37 -10.28
CA LEU A 231 4.32 -25.36 -11.18
C LEU A 231 5.73 -24.96 -11.66
N PRO A 232 6.01 -23.69 -12.05
CA PRO A 232 7.35 -23.28 -12.42
C PRO A 232 8.36 -23.39 -11.27
N LEU A 233 7.93 -23.12 -10.03
CA LEU A 233 8.77 -23.23 -8.83
C LEU A 233 9.15 -24.69 -8.56
N ILE A 234 8.17 -25.60 -8.68
CA ILE A 234 8.39 -27.04 -8.56
C ILE A 234 9.33 -27.54 -9.65
N TRP A 235 9.12 -27.10 -10.89
CA TRP A 235 9.98 -27.44 -12.02
C TRP A 235 11.44 -27.05 -11.78
N VAL A 236 11.71 -25.80 -11.44
CA VAL A 236 13.06 -25.30 -11.15
C VAL A 236 13.73 -26.05 -10.01
N SER A 237 12.96 -26.56 -9.06
CA SER A 237 13.48 -27.29 -7.91
C SER A 237 13.93 -28.71 -8.24
N PHE A 238 13.35 -29.34 -9.27
CA PHE A 238 13.70 -30.70 -9.68
C PHE A 238 14.59 -30.74 -10.92
N ALA A 239 14.54 -29.70 -11.76
CA ALA A 239 15.37 -29.57 -12.94
C ALA A 239 16.86 -29.45 -12.56
N GLY A 240 17.69 -30.29 -13.17
CA GLY A 240 19.13 -30.38 -12.89
C GLY A 240 19.51 -31.38 -11.80
N GLU A 241 18.58 -31.75 -10.90
CA GLU A 241 18.84 -32.70 -9.81
C GLU A 241 18.18 -34.07 -10.08
N HIS A 242 16.86 -34.07 -10.30
CA HIS A 242 16.08 -35.29 -10.51
C HIS A 242 15.87 -35.62 -11.98
N PHE A 243 15.86 -34.59 -12.84
CA PHE A 243 15.80 -34.74 -14.29
C PHE A 243 16.59 -33.65 -15.01
N PRO A 244 17.10 -33.91 -16.23
CA PRO A 244 17.82 -32.89 -17.00
C PRO A 244 16.94 -31.69 -17.34
N TRP A 245 17.55 -30.51 -17.42
CA TRP A 245 16.89 -29.27 -17.82
C TRP A 245 16.08 -29.41 -19.12
N TRP A 246 16.63 -30.13 -20.10
CA TRP A 246 15.94 -30.45 -21.35
C TRP A 246 15.42 -31.89 -21.33
N SER A 247 14.21 -32.07 -20.82
CA SER A 247 13.56 -33.37 -20.67
C SER A 247 12.06 -33.30 -20.91
N TRP A 248 11.42 -34.45 -21.10
CA TRP A 248 9.96 -34.51 -21.26
C TRP A 248 9.25 -34.03 -19.99
N GLN A 249 9.85 -34.24 -18.80
CA GLN A 249 9.36 -33.72 -17.53
C GLN A 249 9.34 -32.19 -17.53
N THR A 250 10.41 -31.53 -18.01
CA THR A 250 10.40 -30.07 -18.24
C THR A 250 9.26 -29.67 -19.16
N GLY A 251 9.04 -30.40 -20.26
CA GLY A 251 7.90 -30.18 -21.16
C GLY A 251 6.54 -30.32 -20.44
N ALA A 252 6.38 -31.31 -19.56
CA ALA A 252 5.16 -31.53 -18.79
C ALA A 252 4.91 -30.42 -17.76
N TYR A 253 5.93 -29.96 -17.04
CA TYR A 253 5.80 -28.87 -16.08
C TYR A 253 5.50 -27.52 -16.75
N LEU A 254 6.24 -27.18 -17.80
CA LEU A 254 6.04 -25.92 -18.54
C LEU A 254 4.73 -25.96 -19.33
N GLY A 255 4.40 -27.09 -19.95
CA GLY A 255 3.12 -27.31 -20.62
C GLY A 255 1.94 -27.25 -19.65
N GLY A 256 2.08 -27.84 -18.46
CA GLY A 256 1.09 -27.75 -17.38
C GLY A 256 0.93 -26.32 -16.86
N THR A 257 2.04 -25.58 -16.70
CA THR A 257 2.01 -24.15 -16.36
C THR A 257 1.25 -23.35 -17.40
N ALA A 258 1.57 -23.54 -18.69
CA ALA A 258 0.91 -22.86 -19.79
C ALA A 258 -0.58 -23.19 -19.81
N LEU A 259 -0.94 -24.47 -19.63
CA LEU A 259 -2.33 -24.91 -19.56
C LEU A 259 -3.08 -24.24 -18.40
N LEU A 260 -2.54 -24.25 -17.18
CA LEU A 260 -3.16 -23.59 -16.03
C LEU A 260 -3.26 -22.08 -16.21
N ALA A 261 -2.26 -21.44 -16.80
CA ALA A 261 -2.29 -20.01 -17.10
C ALA A 261 -3.36 -19.68 -18.14
N ILE A 262 -3.48 -20.48 -19.21
CA ILE A 262 -4.53 -20.31 -20.23
C ILE A 262 -5.92 -20.51 -19.61
N LEU A 263 -6.10 -21.56 -18.81
CA LEU A 263 -7.36 -21.81 -18.10
C LEU A 263 -7.67 -20.67 -17.12
N ALA A 264 -6.69 -20.16 -16.38
CA ALA A 264 -6.86 -19.02 -15.50
C ALA A 264 -7.36 -17.80 -16.28
N VAL A 265 -6.75 -17.49 -17.44
CA VAL A 265 -7.20 -16.38 -18.30
C VAL A 265 -8.62 -16.60 -18.81
N ILE A 266 -8.97 -17.82 -19.24
CA ILE A 266 -10.33 -18.12 -19.71
C ILE A 266 -11.36 -17.95 -18.58
N VAL A 267 -11.06 -18.45 -17.38
CA VAL A 267 -11.95 -18.34 -16.22
C VAL A 267 -12.08 -16.89 -15.76
N GLU A 268 -10.96 -16.17 -15.64
CA GLU A 268 -10.93 -14.75 -15.21
C GLU A 268 -11.61 -13.82 -16.23
N THR A 269 -11.62 -14.14 -17.54
CA THR A 269 -12.37 -13.35 -18.53
C THR A 269 -13.88 -13.54 -18.45
N HIS A 270 -14.36 -14.68 -17.94
CA HIS A 270 -15.79 -14.98 -17.80
C HIS A 270 -16.32 -14.77 -16.38
N ALA A 271 -15.44 -14.63 -15.40
CA ALA A 271 -15.80 -14.35 -14.02
C ALA A 271 -16.52 -12.99 -13.92
N ARG A 272 -17.65 -12.96 -13.20
CA ARG A 272 -18.35 -11.69 -12.90
C ARG A 272 -17.51 -10.73 -12.05
N GLU A 273 -16.61 -11.29 -11.27
CA GLU A 273 -15.80 -10.58 -10.28
C GLU A 273 -14.37 -11.16 -10.27
N PRO A 274 -13.58 -10.92 -11.32
CA PRO A 274 -12.25 -11.51 -11.48
C PRO A 274 -11.30 -11.10 -10.34
N LEU A 275 -10.37 -12.01 -10.02
CA LEU A 275 -9.24 -11.77 -9.12
C LEU A 275 -8.21 -10.86 -9.77
N VAL A 276 -7.95 -11.09 -11.06
CA VAL A 276 -7.04 -10.32 -11.89
C VAL A 276 -7.83 -9.79 -13.08
N PRO A 277 -8.29 -8.53 -13.05
CA PRO A 277 -9.09 -7.99 -14.14
C PRO A 277 -8.28 -7.97 -15.43
N VAL A 278 -8.64 -8.82 -16.39
CA VAL A 278 -7.88 -8.98 -17.64
C VAL A 278 -7.86 -7.68 -18.45
N GLN A 279 -8.91 -6.85 -18.33
CA GLN A 279 -8.93 -5.53 -18.97
C GLN A 279 -7.82 -4.61 -18.43
N VAL A 280 -7.56 -4.67 -17.12
CA VAL A 280 -6.51 -3.90 -16.45
C VAL A 280 -5.12 -4.37 -16.89
N VAL A 281 -4.91 -5.69 -16.98
CA VAL A 281 -3.62 -6.25 -17.44
C VAL A 281 -3.34 -5.95 -18.91
N ARG A 282 -4.38 -5.79 -19.74
CA ARG A 282 -4.26 -5.44 -21.16
C ARG A 282 -3.90 -3.97 -21.40
N GLU A 283 -4.16 -3.08 -20.43
CA GLU A 283 -3.77 -1.69 -20.52
C GLU A 283 -2.24 -1.57 -20.53
N ARG A 284 -1.70 -0.86 -21.53
CA ARG A 284 -0.26 -0.86 -21.83
C ARG A 284 0.59 -0.40 -20.66
N THR A 285 0.18 0.66 -19.96
CA THR A 285 0.92 1.19 -18.80
C THR A 285 0.94 0.18 -17.67
N THR A 286 -0.18 -0.47 -17.43
CA THR A 286 -0.35 -1.49 -16.40
C THR A 286 0.43 -2.76 -16.73
N ALA A 287 0.41 -3.24 -17.97
CA ALA A 287 1.22 -4.36 -18.42
C ALA A 287 2.73 -4.11 -18.20
N LEU A 288 3.20 -2.92 -18.60
CA LEU A 288 4.59 -2.52 -18.41
C LEU A 288 4.94 -2.33 -16.93
N ALA A 289 4.02 -1.79 -16.13
CA ALA A 289 4.21 -1.66 -14.69
C ALA A 289 4.25 -3.01 -13.99
N ILE A 290 3.42 -3.98 -14.40
CA ILE A 290 3.46 -5.37 -13.93
C ILE A 290 4.80 -6.01 -14.26
N LEU A 291 5.28 -5.86 -15.50
CA LEU A 291 6.60 -6.38 -15.92
C LEU A 291 7.74 -5.77 -15.11
N ALA A 292 7.71 -4.45 -14.89
CA ALA A 292 8.69 -3.77 -14.06
C ALA A 292 8.62 -4.23 -12.59
N SER A 293 7.41 -4.42 -12.07
CA SER A 293 7.13 -4.83 -10.70
C SER A 293 7.57 -6.27 -10.40
N LEU A 294 7.44 -7.18 -11.37
CA LEU A 294 8.00 -8.54 -11.30
C LEU A 294 9.51 -8.51 -11.04
N ALA A 295 10.25 -7.72 -11.80
CA ALA A 295 11.69 -7.57 -11.65
C ALA A 295 12.10 -6.90 -10.32
N VAL A 296 11.34 -5.89 -9.86
CA VAL A 296 11.50 -5.32 -8.51
C VAL A 296 11.29 -6.40 -7.45
N GLY A 297 10.33 -7.30 -7.64
CA GLY A 297 10.10 -8.46 -6.78
C GLY A 297 11.31 -9.39 -6.69
N ILE A 298 11.88 -9.77 -7.84
CA ILE A 298 13.10 -10.60 -7.93
C ILE A 298 14.23 -9.95 -7.15
N ALA A 299 14.47 -8.66 -7.38
CA ALA A 299 15.51 -7.91 -6.71
C ALA A 299 15.26 -7.84 -5.19
N MET A 300 14.04 -7.51 -4.77
CA MET A 300 13.69 -7.32 -3.36
C MET A 300 13.86 -8.58 -2.53
N PHE A 301 13.23 -9.68 -2.94
CA PHE A 301 13.28 -10.91 -2.16
C PHE A 301 14.58 -11.68 -2.40
N GLY A 302 15.10 -11.68 -3.63
CA GLY A 302 16.38 -12.31 -3.94
C GLY A 302 17.52 -11.72 -3.11
N SER A 303 17.66 -10.40 -3.11
CA SER A 303 18.78 -9.75 -2.39
C SER A 303 18.64 -9.89 -0.89
N ALA A 304 17.44 -9.77 -0.33
CA ALA A 304 17.21 -9.95 1.11
C ALA A 304 17.62 -11.36 1.60
N VAL A 305 17.36 -12.40 0.79
CA VAL A 305 17.66 -13.79 1.12
C VAL A 305 19.15 -14.12 0.91
N PHE A 306 19.72 -13.71 -0.24
CA PHE A 306 21.07 -14.13 -0.62
C PHE A 306 22.18 -13.22 -0.07
N LEU A 307 21.91 -11.96 0.28
CA LEU A 307 22.90 -11.13 1.00
C LEU A 307 23.11 -11.64 2.43
N GLY A 308 22.06 -12.07 3.11
CA GLY A 308 22.18 -12.72 4.42
C GLY A 308 23.05 -13.98 4.33
N GLN A 309 22.78 -14.80 3.31
CA GLN A 309 23.58 -15.99 3.02
C GLN A 309 25.05 -15.64 2.68
N TYR A 310 25.30 -14.60 1.89
CA TYR A 310 26.65 -14.14 1.57
C TYR A 310 27.42 -13.71 2.82
N PHE A 311 26.83 -12.86 3.67
CA PHE A 311 27.53 -12.39 4.87
C PHE A 311 27.76 -13.51 5.89
N GLN A 312 26.82 -14.43 6.08
CA GLN A 312 26.97 -15.49 7.08
C GLN A 312 27.77 -16.68 6.56
N VAL A 313 27.42 -17.22 5.39
CA VAL A 313 28.02 -18.46 4.85
C VAL A 313 29.34 -18.17 4.16
N ALA A 314 29.40 -17.18 3.26
CA ALA A 314 30.62 -16.90 2.52
C ALA A 314 31.63 -16.09 3.36
N ARG A 315 31.16 -15.09 4.09
CA ARG A 315 32.03 -14.16 4.84
C ARG A 315 32.23 -14.53 6.31
N GLY A 316 31.45 -15.47 6.85
CA GLY A 316 31.61 -15.97 8.21
C GLY A 316 31.20 -14.99 9.31
N TYR A 317 30.44 -13.94 8.98
CA TYR A 317 29.90 -13.00 9.97
C TYR A 317 28.79 -13.65 10.79
N SER A 318 28.60 -13.21 12.03
CA SER A 318 27.48 -13.65 12.84
C SER A 318 26.12 -13.19 12.24
N PRO A 319 25.01 -13.88 12.53
CA PRO A 319 23.67 -13.40 12.22
C PRO A 319 23.41 -11.92 12.60
N THR A 320 23.83 -11.46 13.78
CA THR A 320 23.69 -10.04 14.18
C THR A 320 24.50 -9.11 13.27
N GLU A 321 25.76 -9.46 13.01
CA GLU A 321 26.62 -8.69 12.11
C GLU A 321 26.05 -8.63 10.70
N ALA A 322 25.63 -9.77 10.14
CA ALA A 322 24.99 -9.84 8.83
C ALA A 322 23.74 -8.95 8.75
N GLY A 323 22.92 -8.94 9.81
CA GLY A 323 21.78 -8.02 9.94
C GLY A 323 22.20 -6.56 9.88
N LEU A 324 23.21 -6.16 10.65
CA LEU A 324 23.76 -4.79 10.66
C LEU A 324 24.37 -4.39 9.31
N LEU A 325 25.08 -5.30 8.66
CA LEU A 325 25.70 -5.07 7.35
C LEU A 325 24.67 -4.81 6.24
N THR A 326 23.40 -5.16 6.47
CA THR A 326 22.30 -4.91 5.51
C THR A 326 21.65 -3.53 5.60
N ILE A 327 22.02 -2.72 6.60
CA ILE A 327 21.48 -1.35 6.81
C ILE A 327 21.56 -0.45 5.57
N PRO A 328 22.64 -0.43 4.76
CA PRO A 328 22.70 0.43 3.57
C PRO A 328 21.56 0.20 2.57
N MET A 329 21.15 -1.06 2.36
CA MET A 329 20.03 -1.41 1.48
C MET A 329 18.71 -0.86 2.02
N MET A 330 18.48 -1.02 3.32
CA MET A 330 17.28 -0.52 4.00
C MET A 330 17.21 1.00 3.97
N PHE A 331 18.32 1.66 4.31
CA PHE A 331 18.44 3.11 4.28
C PHE A 331 18.22 3.66 2.88
N GLY A 332 18.81 3.02 1.87
CA GLY A 332 18.58 3.37 0.46
C GLY A 332 17.11 3.26 0.08
N SER A 333 16.44 2.16 0.42
CA SER A 333 15.02 1.97 0.14
C SER A 333 14.13 3.03 0.79
N PHE A 334 14.42 3.37 2.05
CA PHE A 334 13.74 4.45 2.74
C PHE A 334 13.95 5.80 2.04
N LEU A 335 15.21 6.15 1.71
CA LEU A 335 15.57 7.39 1.05
C LEU A 335 14.93 7.52 -0.34
N GLY A 336 14.95 6.44 -1.12
CA GLY A 336 14.33 6.38 -2.45
C GLY A 336 12.81 6.53 -2.39
N SER A 337 12.16 5.85 -1.45
CA SER A 337 10.69 5.90 -1.29
C SER A 337 10.22 7.28 -0.82
N VAL A 338 10.76 7.79 0.29
CA VAL A 338 10.36 9.09 0.86
C VAL A 338 10.78 10.23 -0.05
N GLY A 339 12.03 10.22 -0.52
CA GLY A 339 12.57 11.26 -1.38
C GLY A 339 11.81 11.36 -2.70
N SER A 340 11.61 10.25 -3.41
CA SER A 340 10.85 10.30 -4.67
C SER A 340 9.40 10.70 -4.45
N GLY A 341 8.74 10.22 -3.38
CA GLY A 341 7.36 10.62 -3.05
C GLY A 341 7.21 12.13 -2.88
N GLN A 342 8.03 12.75 -2.02
CA GLN A 342 8.01 14.20 -1.79
C GLN A 342 8.29 15.00 -3.07
N LEU A 343 9.28 14.55 -3.84
CA LEU A 343 9.66 15.18 -5.09
C LEU A 343 8.57 15.05 -6.17
N ILE A 344 7.86 13.91 -6.24
CA ILE A 344 6.72 13.73 -7.14
C ILE A 344 5.58 14.66 -6.73
N THR A 345 5.25 14.74 -5.44
CA THR A 345 4.24 15.66 -4.93
C THR A 345 4.56 17.11 -5.24
N ARG A 346 5.83 17.53 -5.09
CA ARG A 346 6.27 18.90 -5.33
C ARG A 346 6.28 19.29 -6.82
N PHE A 347 6.72 18.39 -7.70
CA PHE A 347 6.97 18.72 -9.10
C PHE A 347 5.94 18.15 -10.09
N GLY A 348 5.06 17.24 -9.64
CA GLY A 348 4.03 16.62 -10.48
C GLY A 348 4.54 15.68 -11.59
N LYS A 349 5.84 15.37 -11.61
CA LYS A 349 6.48 14.49 -12.61
C LYS A 349 6.97 13.22 -11.95
N TRP A 350 6.41 12.06 -12.34
CA TRP A 350 6.70 10.77 -11.71
C TRP A 350 7.58 9.87 -12.58
N LYS A 351 7.49 9.96 -13.92
CA LYS A 351 8.22 9.06 -14.81
C LYS A 351 9.74 9.18 -14.64
N ARG A 352 10.27 10.39 -14.47
CA ARG A 352 11.72 10.62 -14.27
C ARG A 352 12.29 9.88 -13.05
N TYR A 353 11.52 9.81 -11.97
CA TYR A 353 11.95 9.15 -10.74
C TYR A 353 11.85 7.64 -10.87
N LEU A 354 10.89 7.15 -11.64
CA LEU A 354 10.77 5.74 -11.96
C LEU A 354 11.92 5.27 -12.85
N VAL A 355 12.32 6.07 -13.85
CA VAL A 355 13.49 5.79 -14.71
C VAL A 355 14.79 5.83 -13.90
N LEU A 356 14.98 6.85 -13.06
CA LEU A 356 16.15 6.94 -12.18
C LEU A 356 16.18 5.77 -11.19
N GLY A 357 15.03 5.38 -10.66
CA GLY A 357 14.90 4.21 -9.78
C GLY A 357 15.32 2.92 -10.49
N GLY A 358 14.85 2.70 -11.72
CA GLY A 358 15.27 1.57 -12.55
C GLY A 358 16.77 1.56 -12.83
N LEU A 359 17.35 2.72 -13.14
CA LEU A 359 18.79 2.85 -13.36
C LEU A 359 19.60 2.50 -12.11
N LEU A 360 19.23 3.04 -10.94
CA LEU A 360 19.91 2.79 -9.67
C LEU A 360 19.74 1.35 -9.19
N LEU A 361 18.58 0.73 -9.44
CA LEU A 361 18.33 -0.67 -9.16
C LEU A 361 19.23 -1.57 -10.01
N THR A 362 19.28 -1.33 -11.32
CA THR A 362 20.16 -2.05 -12.25
C THR A 362 21.64 -1.85 -11.88
N ALA A 363 22.06 -0.61 -11.63
CA ALA A 363 23.44 -0.29 -11.27
C ALA A 363 23.85 -0.98 -9.95
N GLY A 364 22.99 -0.93 -8.93
CA GLY A 364 23.24 -1.58 -7.64
C GLY A 364 23.36 -3.09 -7.77
N LEU A 365 22.46 -3.74 -8.52
CA LEU A 365 22.53 -5.18 -8.79
C LEU A 365 23.73 -5.54 -9.68
N ALA A 366 24.15 -4.68 -10.61
CA ALA A 366 25.33 -4.91 -11.43
C ALA A 366 26.62 -4.84 -10.60
N VAL A 367 26.72 -3.89 -9.65
CA VAL A 367 27.80 -3.81 -8.66
C VAL A 367 27.79 -5.02 -7.72
N LEU A 368 26.62 -5.47 -7.29
CA LEU A 368 26.51 -6.72 -6.53
C LEU A 368 26.83 -7.95 -7.40
N GLY A 369 26.71 -7.83 -8.72
CA GLY A 369 27.03 -8.88 -9.68
C GLY A 369 28.53 -9.17 -9.82
N THR A 370 29.38 -8.22 -9.43
CA THR A 370 30.85 -8.34 -9.49
C THR A 370 31.47 -8.74 -8.16
N ILE A 371 30.67 -8.98 -7.11
CA ILE A 371 31.18 -9.37 -5.80
C ILE A 371 31.65 -10.82 -5.80
N ASP A 372 32.68 -11.05 -4.98
CA ASP A 372 33.32 -12.33 -4.75
C ASP A 372 33.57 -12.53 -3.24
N HIS A 373 34.27 -13.60 -2.87
CA HIS A 373 34.63 -13.87 -1.48
C HIS A 373 35.57 -12.82 -0.84
N THR A 374 36.30 -12.03 -1.62
CA THR A 374 37.31 -11.06 -1.14
C THR A 374 36.83 -9.61 -1.09
N SER A 375 35.67 -9.34 -1.69
CA SER A 375 35.18 -7.98 -1.94
C SER A 375 35.09 -7.14 -0.66
N PRO A 376 35.60 -5.89 -0.63
CA PRO A 376 35.54 -5.07 0.57
C PRO A 376 34.11 -4.60 0.86
N TYR A 377 33.75 -4.47 2.14
CA TYR A 377 32.37 -4.13 2.54
C TYR A 377 31.87 -2.81 1.96
N TRP A 378 32.72 -1.77 1.88
CA TRP A 378 32.28 -0.48 1.32
C TRP A 378 31.76 -0.61 -0.12
N TYR A 379 32.34 -1.51 -0.91
CA TYR A 379 31.93 -1.77 -2.29
C TYR A 379 30.57 -2.44 -2.34
N VAL A 380 30.38 -3.50 -1.53
CA VAL A 380 29.10 -4.19 -1.36
C VAL A 380 28.03 -3.23 -0.84
N GLY A 381 28.36 -2.42 0.17
CA GLY A 381 27.49 -1.41 0.77
C GLY A 381 27.03 -0.34 -0.22
N CYS A 382 27.90 0.12 -1.12
CA CYS A 382 27.52 1.03 -2.21
C CYS A 382 26.52 0.38 -3.19
N GLY A 383 26.75 -0.88 -3.58
CA GLY A 383 25.83 -1.64 -4.42
C GLY A 383 24.45 -1.80 -3.75
N MET A 384 24.45 -2.17 -2.47
CA MET A 384 23.26 -2.29 -1.63
C MET A 384 22.50 -0.96 -1.49
N LEU A 385 23.20 0.14 -1.23
CA LEU A 385 22.60 1.47 -1.12
C LEU A 385 21.95 1.89 -2.44
N SER A 386 22.67 1.78 -3.56
CA SER A 386 22.15 2.10 -4.90
C SER A 386 20.92 1.27 -5.23
N MET A 387 21.00 -0.05 -5.00
CA MET A 387 19.89 -0.97 -5.22
C MET A 387 18.69 -0.60 -4.33
N GLY A 388 18.93 -0.31 -3.06
CA GLY A 388 17.92 0.14 -2.11
C GLY A 388 17.20 1.39 -2.62
N ILE A 389 17.93 2.44 -2.98
CA ILE A 389 17.35 3.68 -3.53
C ILE A 389 16.50 3.37 -4.76
N GLY A 390 17.02 2.58 -5.69
CA GLY A 390 16.28 2.18 -6.89
C GLY A 390 14.97 1.47 -6.56
N MET A 391 15.01 0.49 -5.66
CA MET A 391 13.84 -0.24 -5.19
C MET A 391 12.81 0.70 -4.55
N GLY A 392 13.23 1.57 -3.63
CA GLY A 392 12.36 2.52 -2.94
C GLY A 392 11.66 3.48 -3.91
N MET A 393 12.38 3.99 -4.91
CA MET A 393 11.82 4.85 -5.96
C MET A 393 10.84 4.12 -6.88
N MET A 394 10.92 2.81 -7.02
CA MET A 394 10.03 2.04 -7.91
C MET A 394 8.80 1.48 -7.21
N MET A 395 8.95 1.02 -5.95
CA MET A 395 7.91 0.28 -5.21
C MET A 395 6.53 0.95 -5.26
N GLN A 396 6.44 2.21 -4.81
CA GLN A 396 5.17 2.92 -4.73
C GLN A 396 4.83 3.65 -6.02
N ASN A 397 5.84 4.05 -6.79
CA ASN A 397 5.62 4.84 -8.01
C ASN A 397 5.08 3.99 -9.17
N LEU A 398 5.40 2.69 -9.25
CA LEU A 398 4.76 1.78 -10.21
C LEU A 398 3.26 1.61 -9.92
N VAL A 399 2.90 1.49 -8.65
CA VAL A 399 1.50 1.40 -8.24
C VAL A 399 0.79 2.71 -8.56
N LEU A 400 1.39 3.86 -8.21
CA LEU A 400 0.86 5.19 -8.51
C LEU A 400 0.67 5.41 -10.02
N ALA A 401 1.60 4.95 -10.86
CA ALA A 401 1.48 5.05 -12.31
C ALA A 401 0.20 4.38 -12.82
N VAL A 402 -0.07 3.17 -12.35
CA VAL A 402 -1.27 2.40 -12.71
C VAL A 402 -2.54 3.02 -12.14
N GLN A 403 -2.49 3.51 -10.89
CA GLN A 403 -3.64 4.18 -10.27
C GLN A 403 -4.09 5.43 -11.04
N ASN A 404 -3.18 6.09 -11.77
CA ASN A 404 -3.51 7.27 -12.55
C ASN A 404 -4.11 6.96 -13.93
N THR A 405 -3.86 5.77 -14.48
CA THR A 405 -4.31 5.39 -15.84
C THR A 405 -5.66 4.68 -15.88
N VAL A 406 -6.10 4.11 -14.75
CA VAL A 406 -7.37 3.38 -14.65
C VAL A 406 -8.48 4.23 -14.04
N ASP A 407 -9.72 3.83 -14.27
CA ASP A 407 -10.89 4.47 -13.65
C ASP A 407 -10.91 4.28 -12.14
N VAL A 408 -11.52 5.24 -11.43
CA VAL A 408 -11.57 5.28 -9.96
C VAL A 408 -12.15 3.99 -9.38
N SER A 409 -13.11 3.36 -10.08
CA SER A 409 -13.72 2.08 -9.72
C SER A 409 -12.73 0.90 -9.78
N GLN A 410 -11.66 0.99 -10.57
CA GLN A 410 -10.67 -0.06 -10.83
C GLN A 410 -9.30 0.19 -10.16
N VAL A 411 -9.09 1.36 -9.56
CA VAL A 411 -7.82 1.74 -8.88
C VAL A 411 -7.38 0.69 -7.85
N GLY A 412 -8.31 0.19 -7.04
CA GLY A 412 -8.03 -0.81 -6.01
C GLY A 412 -7.57 -2.14 -6.60
N ALA A 413 -8.33 -2.68 -7.57
CA ALA A 413 -8.00 -3.93 -8.24
C ALA A 413 -6.66 -3.84 -8.97
N SER A 414 -6.42 -2.74 -9.68
CA SER A 414 -5.18 -2.53 -10.45
C SER A 414 -3.94 -2.44 -9.58
N SER A 415 -4.04 -1.75 -8.44
CA SER A 415 -2.95 -1.68 -7.45
C SER A 415 -2.63 -3.05 -6.84
N ALA A 416 -3.68 -3.82 -6.55
CA ALA A 416 -3.55 -5.17 -6.02
C ALA A 416 -2.89 -6.10 -7.05
N THR A 417 -3.24 -5.98 -8.34
CA THR A 417 -2.61 -6.75 -9.43
C THR A 417 -1.11 -6.47 -9.53
N VAL A 418 -0.68 -5.21 -9.51
CA VAL A 418 0.76 -4.85 -9.55
C VAL A 418 1.53 -5.46 -8.37
N THR A 419 0.93 -5.44 -7.18
CA THR A 419 1.52 -6.01 -5.97
C THR A 419 1.51 -7.54 -5.98
N PHE A 420 0.46 -8.16 -6.49
CA PHE A 420 0.36 -9.61 -6.68
C PHE A 420 1.50 -10.10 -7.56
N PHE A 421 1.67 -9.51 -8.75
CA PHE A 421 2.75 -9.89 -9.66
C PHE A 421 4.14 -9.57 -9.09
N ARG A 422 4.29 -8.50 -8.29
CA ARG A 422 5.55 -8.23 -7.56
C ARG A 422 5.95 -9.38 -6.66
N SER A 423 5.04 -9.82 -5.80
CA SER A 423 5.30 -10.90 -4.85
C SER A 423 5.49 -12.23 -5.55
N LEU A 424 4.76 -12.47 -6.65
CA LEU A 424 4.96 -13.61 -7.53
C LEU A 424 6.36 -13.61 -8.15
N GLY A 425 6.81 -12.47 -8.68
CA GLY A 425 8.17 -12.29 -9.20
C GLY A 425 9.24 -12.52 -8.15
N GLY A 426 8.97 -12.12 -6.91
CA GLY A 426 9.80 -12.44 -5.75
C GLY A 426 9.93 -13.94 -5.49
N ALA A 427 8.80 -14.67 -5.45
CA ALA A 427 8.80 -16.11 -5.20
C ALA A 427 9.55 -16.85 -6.32
N VAL A 428 9.22 -16.56 -7.57
CA VAL A 428 9.87 -17.16 -8.76
C VAL A 428 11.34 -16.78 -8.81
N GLY A 429 11.67 -15.52 -8.57
CA GLY A 429 13.03 -15.01 -8.55
C GLY A 429 13.91 -15.72 -7.53
N VAL A 430 13.46 -15.80 -6.27
CA VAL A 430 14.22 -16.48 -5.21
C VAL A 430 14.45 -17.96 -5.57
N SER A 431 13.44 -18.66 -6.11
CA SER A 431 13.59 -20.05 -6.57
C SER A 431 14.62 -20.21 -7.69
N VAL A 432 14.54 -19.39 -8.74
CA VAL A 432 15.48 -19.45 -9.88
C VAL A 432 16.90 -19.11 -9.43
N LEU A 433 17.06 -18.01 -8.68
CA LEU A 433 18.36 -17.58 -8.18
C LEU A 433 18.95 -18.62 -7.22
N GLY A 434 18.13 -19.25 -6.36
CA GLY A 434 18.54 -20.31 -5.45
C GLY A 434 19.02 -21.57 -6.17
N ALA A 435 18.32 -22.00 -7.22
CA ALA A 435 18.73 -23.15 -8.04
C ALA A 435 20.04 -22.87 -8.79
N VAL A 436 20.22 -21.66 -9.34
CA VAL A 436 21.47 -21.24 -9.97
C VAL A 436 22.62 -21.21 -8.95
N LEU A 437 22.37 -20.67 -7.76
CA LEU A 437 23.36 -20.65 -6.68
C LEU A 437 23.76 -22.07 -6.28
N ALA A 438 22.80 -22.97 -6.07
CA ALA A 438 23.03 -24.37 -5.70
C ALA A 438 23.92 -25.08 -6.73
N THR A 439 23.58 -24.94 -8.01
CA THR A 439 24.34 -25.55 -9.11
C THR A 439 25.77 -24.99 -9.13
N ARG A 440 25.91 -23.66 -9.06
CA ARG A 440 27.22 -23.01 -9.16
C ARG A 440 28.13 -23.30 -7.98
N VAL A 441 27.59 -23.34 -6.76
CA VAL A 441 28.35 -23.70 -5.55
C VAL A 441 28.84 -25.15 -5.67
N THR A 442 27.98 -26.06 -6.12
CA THR A 442 28.35 -27.47 -6.32
C THR A 442 29.48 -27.62 -7.34
N ASP A 443 29.39 -26.91 -8.46
CA ASP A 443 30.43 -26.91 -9.49
C ASP A 443 31.77 -26.38 -8.96
N LEU A 444 31.74 -25.24 -8.26
CA LEU A 444 32.94 -24.59 -7.70
C LEU A 444 33.60 -25.46 -6.62
N ILE A 445 32.81 -26.10 -5.75
CA ILE A 445 33.34 -27.02 -4.75
C ILE A 445 34.01 -28.22 -5.45
N ALA A 446 33.35 -28.82 -6.44
CA ALA A 446 33.91 -29.96 -7.19
C ALA A 446 35.20 -29.59 -7.94
N GLU A 447 35.27 -28.40 -8.53
CA GLU A 447 36.44 -27.88 -9.22
C GLU A 447 37.62 -27.67 -8.26
N ASN A 448 37.40 -26.97 -7.14
CA ASN A 448 38.43 -26.68 -6.15
C ASN A 448 38.93 -27.93 -5.41
N LEU A 449 38.04 -28.90 -5.14
CA LEU A 449 38.44 -30.18 -4.54
C LEU A 449 39.30 -31.02 -5.49
N ARG A 450 38.99 -31.01 -6.79
CA ARG A 450 39.84 -31.68 -7.80
C ARG A 450 41.23 -31.03 -7.88
N ALA A 451 41.31 -29.71 -7.72
CA ALA A 451 42.58 -28.99 -7.70
C ALA A 451 43.47 -29.34 -6.49
N LEU A 452 42.88 -29.76 -5.36
CA LEU A 452 43.60 -30.16 -4.14
C LEU A 452 44.03 -31.64 -4.12
N GLY A 453 43.63 -32.44 -5.12
CA GLY A 453 44.02 -33.84 -5.28
C GLY A 453 42.96 -34.87 -4.86
N PRO A 454 43.13 -36.15 -5.24
CA PRO A 454 42.12 -37.20 -5.08
C PRO A 454 41.77 -37.55 -3.63
N GLU A 455 42.68 -37.32 -2.67
CA GLU A 455 42.41 -37.54 -1.24
C GLU A 455 41.42 -36.52 -0.65
N ALA A 456 41.50 -35.24 -1.05
CA ALA A 456 40.55 -34.20 -0.65
C ALA A 456 39.16 -34.43 -1.28
N ALA A 457 39.13 -34.89 -2.54
CA ALA A 457 37.90 -35.28 -3.23
C ALA A 457 37.24 -36.52 -2.57
N ALA A 458 38.02 -37.49 -2.10
CA ALA A 458 37.52 -38.65 -1.36
C ALA A 458 37.00 -38.26 0.04
N ALA A 459 37.69 -37.34 0.75
CA ALA A 459 37.25 -36.82 2.03
C ALA A 459 35.90 -36.08 1.92
N ALA A 460 35.73 -35.25 0.90
CA ALA A 460 34.47 -34.55 0.61
C ALA A 460 33.33 -35.49 0.18
N GLN A 461 33.63 -36.59 -0.51
CA GLN A 461 32.64 -37.63 -0.84
C GLN A 461 32.29 -38.53 0.37
N SER A 462 33.21 -38.71 1.31
CA SER A 462 33.02 -39.50 2.53
C SER A 462 32.31 -38.73 3.65
N GLY A 463 32.34 -37.39 3.64
CA GLY A 463 31.58 -36.50 4.53
C GLY A 463 30.09 -36.41 4.19
N GLY A 464 29.50 -37.50 3.73
CA GLY A 464 28.16 -37.58 3.15
C GLY A 464 27.05 -36.95 4.02
N GLY A 465 26.14 -36.25 3.33
CA GLY A 465 24.80 -35.93 3.83
C GLY A 465 24.66 -34.74 4.79
N GLY A 466 25.75 -34.18 5.30
CA GLY A 466 25.71 -32.94 6.11
C GLY A 466 25.34 -31.72 5.25
N SER A 467 24.56 -30.79 5.81
CA SER A 467 24.25 -29.55 5.11
C SER A 467 25.54 -28.80 4.79
N VAL A 468 25.83 -28.58 3.49
CA VAL A 468 26.98 -27.76 3.02
C VAL A 468 26.91 -26.32 3.57
N LEU A 469 25.77 -25.93 4.16
CA LEU A 469 25.55 -24.65 4.83
C LEU A 469 26.08 -24.63 6.27
N ASP A 470 26.34 -25.77 6.91
CA ASP A 470 27.03 -25.84 8.21
C ASP A 470 28.55 -25.87 8.02
N VAL A 471 29.09 -24.73 7.59
CA VAL A 471 30.51 -24.59 7.24
C VAL A 471 31.43 -24.79 8.45
N ASN A 472 30.92 -24.61 9.67
CA ASN A 472 31.70 -24.68 10.90
C ASN A 472 31.94 -26.11 11.40
N SER A 473 31.13 -27.08 10.96
CA SER A 473 31.36 -28.51 11.26
C SER A 473 32.32 -29.19 10.28
N LEU A 474 32.71 -28.51 9.20
CA LEU A 474 33.65 -29.01 8.20
C LEU A 474 35.12 -28.81 8.64
N PRO A 475 36.04 -29.72 8.23
CA PRO A 475 37.47 -29.49 8.40
C PRO A 475 37.91 -28.16 7.78
N ALA A 476 38.81 -27.43 8.44
CA ALA A 476 39.20 -26.06 8.05
C ALA A 476 39.52 -25.86 6.55
N PRO A 477 40.25 -26.77 5.87
CA PRO A 477 40.51 -26.63 4.43
C PRO A 477 39.25 -26.76 3.57
N VAL A 478 38.31 -27.63 3.95
CA VAL A 478 37.05 -27.84 3.23
C VAL A 478 36.09 -26.68 3.51
N ALA A 479 36.06 -26.19 4.74
CA ALA A 479 35.27 -25.04 5.15
C ALA A 479 35.63 -23.80 4.30
N GLU A 480 36.92 -23.52 4.10
CA GLU A 480 37.38 -22.39 3.29
C GLU A 480 36.96 -22.50 1.82
N ILE A 481 37.06 -23.69 1.21
CA ILE A 481 36.58 -23.93 -0.17
C ILE A 481 35.09 -23.64 -0.28
N VAL A 482 34.30 -24.10 0.68
CA VAL A 482 32.85 -23.87 0.70
C VAL A 482 32.54 -22.38 0.85
N ARG A 483 33.23 -21.67 1.75
CA ARG A 483 33.09 -20.21 1.91
C ARG A 483 33.39 -19.46 0.60
N HIS A 484 34.50 -19.80 -0.06
CA HIS A 484 34.89 -19.18 -1.32
C HIS A 484 33.90 -19.49 -2.43
N ALA A 485 33.44 -20.73 -2.54
CA ALA A 485 32.43 -21.13 -3.52
C ALA A 485 31.11 -20.36 -3.35
N TYR A 486 30.63 -20.17 -2.12
CA TYR A 486 29.45 -19.34 -1.86
C TYR A 486 29.70 -17.86 -2.19
N GLY A 487 30.88 -17.31 -1.87
CA GLY A 487 31.24 -15.94 -2.21
C GLY A 487 31.24 -15.69 -3.72
N ASP A 488 31.88 -16.56 -4.48
CA ASP A 488 32.06 -16.43 -5.93
C ASP A 488 30.79 -16.76 -6.72
N ALA A 489 29.96 -17.67 -6.20
CA ALA A 489 28.67 -17.97 -6.81
C ALA A 489 27.65 -16.83 -6.62
N THR A 490 27.79 -16.03 -5.56
CA THR A 490 26.85 -14.95 -5.22
C THR A 490 26.83 -13.85 -6.28
N GLY A 491 27.98 -13.44 -6.82
CA GLY A 491 28.01 -12.43 -7.91
C GLY A 491 27.15 -12.85 -9.11
N ARG A 492 27.21 -14.14 -9.49
CA ARG A 492 26.48 -14.66 -10.65
C ARG A 492 24.97 -14.53 -10.53
N ILE A 493 24.39 -14.75 -9.34
CA ILE A 493 22.94 -14.59 -9.15
C ILE A 493 22.53 -13.12 -9.20
N PHE A 494 23.37 -12.20 -8.73
CA PHE A 494 23.10 -10.77 -8.84
C PHE A 494 23.22 -10.25 -10.27
N VAL A 495 24.07 -10.85 -11.12
CA VAL A 495 24.08 -10.57 -12.56
C VAL A 495 22.74 -10.96 -13.20
N ILE A 496 22.19 -12.12 -12.86
CA ILE A 496 20.87 -12.55 -13.36
C ILE A 496 19.77 -11.60 -12.88
N ALA A 497 19.82 -11.19 -11.61
CA ALA A 497 18.90 -10.19 -11.07
C ALA A 497 19.07 -8.83 -11.79
N ALA A 498 20.30 -8.41 -12.10
CA ALA A 498 20.59 -7.18 -12.85
C ALA A 498 19.99 -7.22 -14.26
N CYS A 499 20.09 -8.36 -14.97
CA CYS A 499 19.42 -8.56 -16.25
C CYS A 499 17.89 -8.38 -16.14
N SER A 500 17.27 -8.91 -15.08
CA SER A 500 15.84 -8.68 -14.83
C SER A 500 15.53 -7.21 -14.54
N ALA A 501 16.42 -6.49 -13.84
CA ALA A 501 16.27 -5.06 -13.59
C ALA A 501 16.43 -4.22 -14.87
N VAL A 502 17.29 -4.63 -15.82
CA VAL A 502 17.35 -4.02 -17.16
C VAL A 502 16.00 -4.13 -17.86
N VAL A 503 15.35 -5.30 -17.81
CA VAL A 503 13.99 -5.47 -18.36
C VAL A 503 13.01 -4.50 -17.68
N SER A 504 13.13 -4.31 -16.37
CA SER A 504 12.34 -3.33 -15.63
C SER A 504 12.56 -1.90 -16.11
N LEU A 505 13.83 -1.49 -16.26
CA LEU A 505 14.21 -0.17 -16.78
C LEU A 505 13.64 0.05 -18.19
N LEU A 506 13.77 -0.94 -19.08
CA LEU A 506 13.20 -0.89 -20.42
C LEU A 506 11.68 -0.75 -20.36
N ALA A 507 10.99 -1.56 -19.55
CA ALA A 507 9.55 -1.47 -19.38
C ALA A 507 9.12 -0.07 -18.92
N VAL A 508 9.82 0.50 -17.94
CA VAL A 508 9.60 1.86 -17.42
C VAL A 508 9.84 2.93 -18.48
N LEU A 509 10.84 2.79 -19.34
CA LEU A 509 11.10 3.75 -20.42
C LEU A 509 9.91 3.82 -21.41
N PHE A 510 9.27 2.68 -21.68
CA PHE A 510 8.11 2.57 -22.56
C PHE A 510 6.79 2.98 -21.91
N ILE A 511 6.73 3.17 -20.58
CA ILE A 511 5.56 3.70 -19.90
C ILE A 511 5.33 5.15 -20.33
N ARG A 512 4.11 5.49 -20.76
CA ARG A 512 3.75 6.88 -21.09
C ARG A 512 3.38 7.61 -19.81
N GLU A 513 3.97 8.80 -19.62
CA GLU A 513 3.64 9.64 -18.47
C GLU A 513 2.27 10.29 -18.71
N VAL A 514 1.28 9.85 -17.93
CA VAL A 514 -0.02 10.54 -17.85
C VAL A 514 0.08 11.53 -16.68
N PRO A 515 -0.31 12.81 -16.87
CA PRO A 515 -0.28 13.79 -15.79
C PRO A 515 -1.16 13.31 -14.62
N LEU A 516 -0.69 13.55 -13.39
CA LEU A 516 -1.40 13.18 -12.17
C LEU A 516 -2.82 13.77 -12.17
N ARG A 517 -3.84 12.94 -11.92
CA ARG A 517 -5.23 13.42 -11.82
C ARG A 517 -5.31 14.44 -10.67
N ARG A 518 -5.78 15.65 -10.97
CA ARG A 518 -5.94 16.73 -9.98
C ARG A 518 -7.29 16.67 -9.23
N THR A 519 -8.23 15.84 -9.70
CA THR A 519 -9.57 15.67 -9.12
C THR A 519 -10.04 14.21 -9.20
N VAL A 520 -10.80 13.76 -8.19
CA VAL A 520 -11.50 12.47 -8.19
C VAL A 520 -12.80 12.67 -8.98
N GLY A 521 -12.74 12.54 -10.30
CA GLY A 521 -13.92 12.60 -11.16
C GLY A 521 -14.73 11.31 -11.03
N MET A 522 -15.89 11.39 -10.38
CA MET A 522 -17.01 10.49 -10.67
C MET A 522 -17.69 11.05 -11.92
N THR A 523 -17.27 10.59 -13.09
CA THR A 523 -18.04 10.79 -14.32
C THR A 523 -18.90 9.53 -14.48
N SER A 524 -20.21 9.67 -14.28
CA SER A 524 -21.17 8.69 -14.75
C SER A 524 -21.15 8.75 -16.28
N GLU A 525 -20.82 7.63 -16.92
CA GLU A 525 -20.99 7.43 -18.35
C GLU A 525 -22.47 7.45 -18.70
N GLU A 526 -22.89 8.41 -19.51
CA GLU A 526 -23.81 8.22 -20.62
C GLU A 526 -23.58 9.37 -21.60
N ASP A 527 -22.74 9.13 -22.62
CA ASP A 527 -22.84 9.82 -23.91
C ASP A 527 -22.00 9.06 -24.95
N GLY A 528 -22.72 8.27 -25.76
CA GLY A 528 -22.25 7.75 -27.05
C GLY A 528 -22.73 8.67 -28.18
N PRO A 529 -22.07 8.64 -29.35
CA PRO A 529 -21.87 9.82 -30.18
C PRO A 529 -22.92 9.97 -31.29
N THR A 530 -23.39 11.19 -31.53
CA THR A 530 -23.89 11.58 -32.85
C THR A 530 -23.40 12.98 -33.24
N ALA A 531 -22.96 13.04 -34.48
CA ALA A 531 -22.22 14.11 -35.10
C ALA A 531 -23.04 15.40 -35.29
N VAL A 532 -22.34 16.53 -35.20
CA VAL A 532 -22.78 17.84 -35.69
C VAL A 532 -22.67 17.86 -37.22
N GLY A 533 -23.73 18.34 -37.89
CA GLY A 533 -23.62 18.86 -39.25
C GLY A 533 -24.92 19.07 -40.03
N THR A 534 -25.53 20.27 -39.87
CA THR A 534 -26.20 21.14 -40.88
C THR A 534 -27.46 20.60 -41.62
N ALA A 535 -28.56 21.33 -41.88
CA ALA A 535 -28.92 22.75 -41.82
C ALA A 535 -30.47 22.91 -41.97
N ASP A 536 -30.98 24.09 -41.58
CA ASP A 536 -32.21 24.78 -42.01
C ASP A 536 -33.58 24.08 -41.94
N SER A 537 -34.31 24.37 -40.87
CA SER A 537 -35.70 24.82 -40.98
C SER A 537 -36.04 25.74 -39.80
N VAL A 538 -36.47 26.97 -40.11
CA VAL A 538 -37.08 27.87 -39.12
C VAL A 538 -38.45 27.28 -38.75
N PRO A 539 -38.74 26.96 -37.47
CA PRO A 539 -40.05 26.44 -37.09
C PRO A 539 -41.11 27.54 -37.10
N ASP A 540 -42.21 27.27 -37.81
CA ASP A 540 -43.37 28.18 -37.98
C ASP A 540 -44.45 27.99 -36.90
N ASP A 541 -44.20 27.19 -35.86
CA ASP A 541 -45.14 26.97 -34.75
C ASP A 541 -44.75 27.77 -33.48
N PRO A 542 -45.64 28.65 -32.95
CA PRO A 542 -45.39 29.38 -31.70
C PRO A 542 -45.11 28.49 -30.47
N ALA A 543 -45.57 27.24 -30.45
CA ALA A 543 -45.29 26.31 -29.35
C ALA A 543 -43.82 25.82 -29.34
N GLU A 544 -43.24 25.62 -30.52
CA GLU A 544 -41.86 25.14 -30.68
C GLU A 544 -40.85 26.26 -30.39
N ARG A 545 -41.18 27.50 -30.74
CA ARG A 545 -40.39 28.69 -30.33
C ARG A 545 -40.37 28.87 -28.82
N ALA A 546 -41.48 28.62 -28.13
CA ALA A 546 -41.55 28.68 -26.68
C ALA A 546 -40.68 27.58 -26.02
N ALA A 547 -40.63 26.38 -26.59
CA ALA A 547 -39.80 25.28 -26.10
C ALA A 547 -38.29 25.54 -26.30
N VAL A 548 -37.87 26.09 -27.44
CA VAL A 548 -36.47 26.46 -27.69
C VAL A 548 -36.02 27.60 -26.77
N VAL A 549 -36.88 28.61 -26.55
CA VAL A 549 -36.60 29.69 -25.59
C VAL A 549 -36.57 29.17 -24.15
N ALA A 550 -37.46 28.25 -23.77
CA ALA A 550 -37.43 27.63 -22.44
C ALA A 550 -36.15 26.81 -22.21
N LEU A 551 -35.69 26.06 -23.22
CA LEU A 551 -34.47 25.27 -23.12
C LEU A 551 -33.21 26.14 -23.05
N ASP A 552 -33.16 27.26 -23.77
CA ASP A 552 -32.07 28.24 -23.72
C ASP A 552 -32.04 29.01 -22.38
N VAL A 553 -33.22 29.28 -21.80
CA VAL A 553 -33.34 29.85 -20.44
C VAL A 553 -32.90 28.85 -19.36
N ILE A 554 -33.23 27.57 -19.49
CA ILE A 554 -32.81 26.52 -18.54
C ILE A 554 -31.30 26.28 -18.64
N THR A 555 -30.74 26.17 -19.85
CA THR A 555 -29.29 25.97 -20.03
C THR A 555 -28.47 27.19 -19.62
N SER A 556 -28.99 28.41 -19.80
CA SER A 556 -28.35 29.63 -19.26
C SER A 556 -28.45 29.71 -17.73
N ALA A 557 -29.57 29.30 -17.13
CA ALA A 557 -29.70 29.20 -15.68
C ALA A 557 -28.76 28.14 -15.07
N GLU A 558 -28.60 26.98 -15.69
CA GLU A 558 -27.65 25.95 -15.27
C GLU A 558 -26.20 26.41 -15.38
N ARG A 559 -25.86 27.17 -16.44
CA ARG A 559 -24.52 27.71 -16.64
C ARG A 559 -24.16 28.73 -15.56
N ILE A 560 -25.10 29.61 -15.21
CA ILE A 560 -24.95 30.59 -14.14
C ILE A 560 -24.88 29.89 -12.77
N ALA A 561 -25.67 28.84 -12.55
CA ALA A 561 -25.60 28.04 -11.32
C ALA A 561 -24.25 27.35 -11.14
N ARG A 562 -23.69 26.76 -12.22
CA ARG A 562 -22.37 26.12 -12.19
C ARG A 562 -21.23 27.13 -12.02
N GLU A 563 -21.34 28.33 -12.58
CA GLU A 563 -20.38 29.41 -12.33
C GLU A 563 -20.41 29.87 -10.87
N ARG A 564 -21.61 30.02 -10.28
CA ARG A 564 -21.76 30.38 -8.86
C ARG A 564 -21.31 29.28 -7.90
N GLU A 565 -21.52 28.01 -8.23
CA GLU A 565 -20.97 26.88 -7.47
C GLU A 565 -19.43 26.85 -7.51
N ARG A 566 -18.85 27.24 -8.65
CA ARG A 566 -17.40 27.37 -8.81
C ARG A 566 -16.85 28.51 -7.96
N GLU A 567 -17.51 29.66 -7.93
CA GLU A 567 -17.15 30.79 -7.04
C GLU A 567 -17.30 30.42 -5.55
N ALA A 568 -18.36 29.69 -5.17
CA ALA A 568 -18.55 29.20 -3.81
C ALA A 568 -17.44 28.23 -3.40
N ASN A 569 -17.05 27.31 -4.28
CA ASN A 569 -15.93 26.40 -4.04
C ASN A 569 -14.57 27.12 -3.96
N GLU A 570 -14.36 28.19 -4.74
CA GLU A 570 -13.17 29.04 -4.64
C GLU A 570 -13.11 29.77 -3.29
N ARG A 571 -14.25 30.23 -2.76
CA ARG A 571 -14.33 30.86 -1.42
C ARG A 571 -14.14 29.85 -0.28
N VAL A 572 -14.64 28.62 -0.42
CA VAL A 572 -14.34 27.51 0.52
C VAL A 572 -12.85 27.15 0.49
N GLN A 573 -12.21 27.20 -0.67
CA GLN A 573 -10.77 27.02 -0.79
C GLN A 573 -9.98 28.19 -0.18
N ALA A 574 -10.47 29.43 -0.28
CA ALA A 574 -9.89 30.58 0.40
C ALA A 574 -9.93 30.41 1.92
N ALA A 575 -11.06 29.97 2.49
CA ALA A 575 -11.16 29.64 3.91
C ALA A 575 -10.22 28.50 4.34
N SER A 576 -10.05 27.47 3.50
CA SER A 576 -9.08 26.40 3.75
C SER A 576 -7.62 26.89 3.71
N THR A 577 -7.35 27.93 2.92
CA THR A 577 -6.03 28.55 2.81
C THR A 577 -5.72 29.38 4.05
N VAL A 578 -6.69 30.10 4.61
CA VAL A 578 -6.58 30.78 5.91
C VAL A 578 -6.30 29.78 7.03
N ILE A 579 -7.02 28.65 7.09
CA ILE A 579 -6.77 27.59 8.08
C ILE A 579 -5.37 26.96 7.92
N ARG A 580 -4.90 26.82 6.68
CA ARG A 580 -3.57 26.27 6.39
C ARG A 580 -2.46 27.26 6.75
N GLN A 581 -2.66 28.54 6.45
CA GLN A 581 -1.77 29.63 6.84
C GLN A 581 -1.67 29.72 8.36
N MET A 582 -2.81 29.64 9.07
CA MET A 582 -2.88 29.59 10.53
C MET A 582 -2.11 28.41 11.12
N ARG A 583 -2.16 27.22 10.51
CA ARG A 583 -1.34 26.07 10.95
C ARG A 583 0.16 26.35 10.81
N THR A 584 0.57 27.01 9.73
CA THR A 584 1.95 27.41 9.49
C THR A 584 2.38 28.50 10.47
N ASP A 585 1.56 29.52 10.70
CA ASP A 585 1.84 30.63 11.60
C ASP A 585 1.95 30.16 13.06
N VAL A 586 1.11 29.20 13.48
CA VAL A 586 1.21 28.54 14.79
C VAL A 586 2.49 27.70 14.90
N ALA A 587 2.86 26.96 13.85
CA ALA A 587 4.10 26.19 13.84
C ALA A 587 5.34 27.11 13.88
N ASP A 588 5.32 28.23 13.17
CA ASP A 588 6.38 29.25 13.19
C ASP A 588 6.44 29.99 14.53
N LEU A 589 5.31 30.15 15.23
CA LEU A 589 5.29 30.71 16.58
C LEU A 589 5.96 29.75 17.57
N PHE A 590 5.62 28.47 17.56
CA PHE A 590 6.29 27.46 18.41
C PHE A 590 7.77 27.32 18.08
N THR A 591 8.13 27.38 16.79
CA THR A 591 9.54 27.33 16.36
C THR A 591 10.30 28.55 16.86
N ARG A 592 9.71 29.75 16.83
CA ARG A 592 10.33 30.97 17.39
C ARG A 592 10.46 30.91 18.91
N VAL A 593 9.49 30.32 19.61
CA VAL A 593 9.56 30.11 21.05
C VAL A 593 10.66 29.10 21.39
N ASP A 594 10.77 27.99 20.66
CA ASP A 594 11.84 27.01 20.84
C ASP A 594 13.22 27.62 20.52
N GLN A 595 13.29 28.47 19.50
CA GLN A 595 14.50 29.23 19.16
C GLN A 595 14.88 30.21 20.29
N GLN A 596 13.92 30.94 20.85
CA GLN A 596 14.17 31.84 21.98
C GLN A 596 14.56 31.08 23.25
N ILE A 597 13.98 29.90 23.50
CA ILE A 597 14.38 29.02 24.60
C ILE A 597 15.82 28.53 24.38
N ALA A 598 16.17 28.12 23.17
CA ALA A 598 17.53 27.70 22.82
C ALA A 598 18.54 28.86 22.88
N ASP A 599 18.14 30.07 22.48
CA ASP A 599 18.96 31.28 22.58
C ASP A 599 19.16 31.70 24.06
N LEU A 600 18.14 31.54 24.91
CA LEU A 600 18.27 31.71 26.36
C LEU A 600 19.18 30.64 26.98
N GLU A 601 19.01 29.36 26.62
CA GLU A 601 19.85 28.26 27.08
C GLU A 601 21.33 28.41 26.63
N SER A 602 21.57 29.00 25.47
CA SER A 602 22.92 29.27 24.95
C SER A 602 23.52 30.59 25.42
N ALA A 603 22.73 31.53 25.96
CA ALA A 603 23.20 32.72 26.68
C ALA A 603 23.51 32.46 28.16
N LEU A 604 22.97 31.37 28.72
CA LEU A 604 23.21 30.89 30.07
C LEU A 604 24.67 30.44 30.41
N PRO A 605 25.57 30.05 29.47
CA PRO A 605 26.95 29.72 29.79
C PRO A 605 27.81 30.93 30.21
N ASP A 606 27.51 32.13 29.70
CA ASP A 606 28.33 33.33 29.93
C ASP A 606 27.77 34.27 31.02
N ALA A 607 26.57 34.00 31.51
CA ALA A 607 25.88 34.79 32.54
C ALA A 607 25.93 34.16 33.94
N VAL A 608 26.92 33.31 34.22
CA VAL A 608 27.29 32.99 35.61
C VAL A 608 28.32 34.04 36.05
N PRO A 609 27.91 35.17 36.68
CA PRO A 609 28.87 35.93 37.48
C PRO A 609 29.50 34.93 38.45
N GLN A 610 30.77 35.09 38.81
CA GLN A 610 31.50 34.18 39.69
C GLN A 610 31.28 34.54 41.19
N PRO A 611 30.18 34.21 41.90
CA PRO A 611 30.21 34.19 43.36
C PRO A 611 30.91 32.92 43.86
N ALA A 612 31.03 31.87 43.02
CA ALA A 612 31.71 30.63 43.37
C ALA A 612 33.18 30.87 43.77
N ALA A 613 33.86 31.81 43.12
CA ALA A 613 35.23 32.20 43.49
C ALA A 613 35.29 32.88 44.87
N ALA A 614 34.31 33.74 45.21
CA ALA A 614 34.24 34.41 46.51
C ALA A 614 33.80 33.47 47.66
N ILE A 615 33.02 32.44 47.36
CA ILE A 615 32.57 31.43 48.34
C ILE A 615 33.69 30.42 48.63
N LEU A 616 34.46 30.02 47.62
CA LEU A 616 35.61 29.10 47.75
C LEU A 616 36.80 29.72 48.51
N ASP A 617 36.92 31.05 48.54
CA ASP A 617 37.99 31.76 49.27
C ASP A 617 37.64 32.00 50.76
N SER A 618 36.44 31.59 51.20
CA SER A 618 36.04 31.69 52.60
C SER A 618 36.53 30.47 53.40
N GLN A 619 37.28 30.69 54.49
CA GLN A 619 37.73 29.64 55.41
C GLN A 619 36.59 29.11 56.30
N ARG A 620 35.49 28.65 55.69
CA ARG A 620 34.34 28.07 56.38
C ARG A 620 34.32 26.53 56.23
N PRO A 621 33.76 25.79 57.21
CA PRO A 621 33.72 24.33 57.17
C PRO A 621 32.94 23.83 55.95
N ALA A 622 33.51 22.84 55.25
CA ALA A 622 33.07 22.40 53.93
C ALA A 622 31.59 21.96 53.83
N GLY A 623 30.99 21.52 54.94
CA GLY A 623 29.58 21.09 54.97
C GLY A 623 28.58 22.23 54.71
N GLU A 624 28.80 23.41 55.29
CA GLU A 624 27.90 24.56 55.09
C GLU A 624 27.99 25.13 53.67
N LEU A 625 29.19 25.11 53.08
CA LEU A 625 29.44 25.55 51.70
C LEU A 625 28.67 24.70 50.68
N VAL A 626 28.64 23.38 50.88
CA VAL A 626 27.95 22.44 50.00
C VAL A 626 26.43 22.65 50.07
N ASP A 627 25.88 22.86 51.26
CA ASP A 627 24.44 23.10 51.43
C ASP A 627 23.97 24.46 50.89
N GLU A 628 24.83 25.47 50.87
CA GLU A 628 24.54 26.78 50.30
C GLU A 628 24.63 26.76 48.76
N LEU A 629 25.65 26.09 48.20
CA LEU A 629 25.75 25.83 46.76
C LEU A 629 24.55 25.06 46.23
N ARG A 630 24.12 24.02 46.96
CA ARG A 630 22.95 23.22 46.59
C ARG A 630 21.65 24.02 46.64
N ARG A 631 21.49 24.92 47.61
CA ARG A 631 20.34 25.82 47.70
C ARG A 631 20.32 26.85 46.57
N TYR A 632 21.49 27.36 46.18
CA TYR A 632 21.59 28.29 45.05
C TYR A 632 21.23 27.60 43.73
N GLU A 633 21.78 26.41 43.47
CA GLU A 633 21.48 25.61 42.27
C GLU A 633 19.98 25.30 42.15
N LEU A 634 19.35 24.89 43.26
CA LEU A 634 17.90 24.67 43.33
C LEU A 634 17.10 25.96 43.09
N SER A 635 17.56 27.11 43.57
CA SER A 635 16.87 28.39 43.37
C SER A 635 16.87 28.82 41.90
N VAL A 636 18.00 28.65 41.21
CA VAL A 636 18.16 28.98 39.77
C VAL A 636 17.32 28.04 38.91
N LEU A 637 17.35 26.73 39.17
CA LEU A 637 16.51 25.75 38.48
C LEU A 637 15.01 26.02 38.68
N SER A 638 14.60 26.45 39.88
CA SER A 638 13.19 26.76 40.16
C SER A 638 12.71 28.07 39.52
N ALA A 639 13.61 29.02 39.27
CA ALA A 639 13.29 30.30 38.63
C ALA A 639 13.20 30.16 37.11
N SER A 640 14.08 29.35 36.50
CA SER A 640 14.03 29.04 35.07
C SER A 640 12.78 28.23 34.70
N GLN A 641 12.42 27.22 35.50
CA GLN A 641 11.19 26.46 35.31
C GLN A 641 9.92 27.33 35.41
N ARG A 642 9.84 28.19 36.43
CA ARG A 642 8.69 29.10 36.58
C ARG A 642 8.55 30.08 35.41
N THR A 643 9.66 30.53 34.84
CA THR A 643 9.64 31.43 33.67
C THR A 643 9.20 30.70 32.40
N ALA A 644 9.68 29.46 32.20
CA ALA A 644 9.26 28.62 31.08
C ALA A 644 7.77 28.25 31.15
N ASP A 645 7.26 27.97 32.35
CA ASP A 645 5.85 27.65 32.55
C ASP A 645 4.95 28.88 32.32
N HIS A 646 5.38 30.07 32.76
CA HIS A 646 4.65 31.32 32.50
C HIS A 646 4.57 31.64 30.99
N LEU A 647 5.66 31.43 30.24
CA LEU A 647 5.67 31.62 28.78
C LEU A 647 4.75 30.63 28.06
N ARG A 648 4.71 29.37 28.53
CA ARG A 648 3.80 28.34 27.99
C ARG A 648 2.34 28.67 28.24
N GLU A 649 1.99 29.15 29.43
CA GLU A 649 0.61 29.59 29.70
C GLU A 649 0.23 30.79 28.85
N THR A 650 1.11 31.80 28.74
CA THR A 650 0.84 33.00 27.94
C THR A 650 0.61 32.66 26.46
N ALA A 651 1.45 31.79 25.89
CA ALA A 651 1.29 31.30 24.52
C ALA A 651 -0.01 30.50 24.32
N LYS A 652 -0.43 29.74 25.33
CA LYS A 652 -1.69 28.99 25.28
C LYS A 652 -2.91 29.92 25.29
N THR A 653 -2.88 30.98 26.09
CA THR A 653 -3.95 31.99 26.15
C THR A 653 -4.07 32.77 24.85
N GLU A 654 -2.95 33.18 24.25
CA GLU A 654 -2.96 33.86 22.94
C GLU A 654 -3.47 32.94 21.82
N ALA A 655 -3.08 31.65 21.82
CA ALA A 655 -3.58 30.68 20.85
C ALA A 655 -5.10 30.46 20.96
N GLU A 656 -5.66 30.50 22.17
CA GLU A 656 -7.10 30.42 22.39
C GLU A 656 -7.84 31.68 21.91
N GLN A 657 -7.26 32.87 22.10
CA GLN A 657 -7.83 34.13 21.58
C GLN A 657 -7.87 34.16 20.06
N VAL A 658 -6.78 33.74 19.39
CA VAL A 658 -6.73 33.64 17.92
C VAL A 658 -7.75 32.61 17.41
N ARG A 659 -7.94 31.50 18.14
CA ARG A 659 -8.92 30.46 17.78
C ARG A 659 -10.36 30.98 17.85
N GLU A 660 -10.72 31.73 18.88
CA GLU A 660 -12.07 32.30 19.02
C GLU A 660 -12.31 33.41 18.00
N ALA A 661 -11.32 34.26 17.70
CA ALA A 661 -11.43 35.28 16.65
C ALA A 661 -11.66 34.65 15.26
N ALA A 662 -10.87 33.63 14.91
CA ALA A 662 -11.01 32.91 13.63
C ALA A 662 -12.35 32.15 13.53
N LYS A 663 -12.84 31.63 14.65
CA LYS A 663 -14.15 30.96 14.70
C LYS A 663 -15.28 31.97 14.49
N SER A 664 -15.21 33.14 15.11
CA SER A 664 -16.16 34.25 14.89
C SER A 664 -16.21 34.66 13.42
N GLU A 665 -15.06 34.79 12.77
CA GLU A 665 -14.98 35.19 11.35
C GLU A 665 -15.55 34.10 10.43
N ALA A 666 -15.26 32.82 10.72
CA ALA A 666 -15.84 31.70 9.99
C ALA A 666 -17.37 31.61 10.16
N ASP A 667 -17.87 31.84 11.38
CA ASP A 667 -19.31 31.84 11.68
C ASP A 667 -20.03 33.00 10.96
N GLN A 668 -19.38 34.16 10.82
CA GLN A 668 -19.91 35.31 10.08
C GLN A 668 -20.03 35.02 8.58
N VAL A 669 -18.99 34.43 7.97
CA VAL A 669 -19.02 34.00 6.55
C VAL A 669 -20.09 32.92 6.32
N LEU A 670 -20.27 31.99 7.28
CA LEU A 670 -21.33 30.99 7.24
C LEU A 670 -22.73 31.59 7.37
N ALA A 671 -22.90 32.66 8.16
CA ALA A 671 -24.16 33.36 8.30
C ALA A 671 -24.53 34.12 7.01
N GLU A 672 -23.57 34.78 6.38
CA GLU A 672 -23.76 35.47 5.10
C GLU A 672 -24.12 34.48 3.99
N ALA A 673 -23.42 33.35 3.90
CA ALA A 673 -23.74 32.29 2.94
C ALA A 673 -25.16 31.71 3.11
N ARG A 674 -25.64 31.59 4.36
CA ARG A 674 -27.01 31.13 4.66
C ARG A 674 -28.07 32.17 4.32
N ALA A 675 -27.77 33.46 4.48
CA ALA A 675 -28.68 34.53 4.09
C ALA A 675 -28.85 34.56 2.55
N GLU A 676 -27.75 34.41 1.80
CA GLU A 676 -27.80 34.28 0.34
C GLU A 676 -28.54 33.01 -0.11
N GLU A 677 -28.34 31.87 0.58
CA GLU A 677 -29.10 30.65 0.29
C GLU A 677 -30.61 30.84 0.46
N GLN A 678 -31.03 31.59 1.49
CA GLN A 678 -32.44 31.92 1.72
C GLN A 678 -33.00 32.83 0.63
N GLU A 679 -32.23 33.83 0.17
CA GLU A 679 -32.63 34.71 -0.93
C GLU A 679 -32.78 33.94 -2.25
N VAL A 680 -31.86 33.00 -2.53
CA VAL A 680 -31.92 32.12 -3.69
C VAL A 680 -33.16 31.20 -3.62
N ARG A 681 -33.44 30.60 -2.46
CA ARG A 681 -34.67 29.78 -2.28
C ARG A 681 -35.94 30.60 -2.47
N ALA A 682 -35.98 31.84 -2.00
CA ALA A 682 -37.13 32.73 -2.22
C ALA A 682 -37.32 33.02 -3.72
N ARG A 683 -36.23 33.24 -4.46
CA ARG A 683 -36.29 33.51 -5.91
C ARG A 683 -36.73 32.30 -6.73
N ILE A 684 -36.32 31.09 -6.31
CA ILE A 684 -36.80 29.83 -6.91
C ILE A 684 -38.31 29.67 -6.69
N ALA A 685 -38.80 29.92 -5.47
CA ALA A 685 -40.23 29.85 -5.18
C ALA A 685 -41.07 30.88 -5.97
N GLU A 686 -40.53 32.09 -6.23
CA GLU A 686 -41.17 33.06 -7.11
C GLU A 686 -41.26 32.58 -8.56
N LEU A 687 -40.20 31.95 -9.06
CA LEU A 687 -40.16 31.40 -10.42
C LEU A 687 -41.16 30.24 -10.58
N GLU A 688 -41.24 29.33 -9.60
CA GLU A 688 -42.24 28.26 -9.57
C GLU A 688 -43.68 28.81 -9.55
N ALA A 689 -43.92 29.91 -8.83
CA ALA A 689 -45.22 30.57 -8.81
C ALA A 689 -45.59 31.22 -10.15
N VAL A 690 -44.61 31.75 -10.89
CA VAL A 690 -44.81 32.28 -12.24
C VAL A 690 -45.08 31.16 -13.23
N GLU A 691 -44.36 30.05 -13.13
CA GLU A 691 -44.58 28.84 -13.93
C GLU A 691 -46.01 28.31 -13.73
N GLN A 692 -46.48 28.21 -12.48
CA GLN A 692 -47.86 27.77 -12.19
C GLN A 692 -48.93 28.71 -12.77
N ARG A 693 -48.71 30.03 -12.77
CA ARG A 693 -49.63 30.99 -13.41
C ARG A 693 -49.66 30.83 -14.93
N LEU A 694 -48.51 30.64 -15.56
CA LEU A 694 -48.41 30.41 -16.99
C LEU A 694 -49.13 29.12 -17.39
N LEU A 695 -48.91 28.03 -16.66
CA LEU A 695 -49.60 26.75 -16.87
C LEU A 695 -51.12 26.86 -16.68
N GLY A 696 -51.59 27.66 -15.71
CA GLY A 696 -53.01 27.97 -15.52
C GLY A 696 -53.61 28.74 -16.69
N THR A 697 -52.91 29.77 -17.17
CA THR A 697 -53.37 30.61 -18.29
C THR A 697 -53.46 29.81 -19.60
N ILE A 698 -52.51 28.89 -19.83
CA ILE A 698 -52.51 27.98 -20.98
C ILE A 698 -53.69 27.00 -20.89
N ARG A 699 -53.97 26.46 -19.69
CA ARG A 699 -55.10 25.55 -19.44
C ARG A 699 -56.45 26.23 -19.68
N ASP A 700 -56.60 27.47 -19.22
CA ASP A 700 -57.83 28.24 -19.42
C ASP A 700 -58.01 28.64 -20.89
N GLY A 701 -56.92 29.00 -21.58
CA GLY A 701 -56.91 29.28 -23.02
C GLY A 701 -57.37 28.08 -23.86
N LEU A 702 -56.90 26.88 -23.56
CA LEU A 702 -57.29 25.64 -24.25
C LEU A 702 -58.78 25.27 -24.04
N SER A 703 -59.37 25.67 -22.91
CA SER A 703 -60.79 25.44 -22.62
C SER A 703 -61.76 26.37 -23.37
N SER A 704 -61.26 27.46 -23.95
CA SER A 704 -62.05 28.51 -24.62
C SER A 704 -62.16 28.36 -26.15
N THR A 705 -61.56 27.33 -26.72
CA THR A 705 -61.55 27.06 -28.17
C THR A 705 -62.88 26.42 -28.62
N PRO A 706 -63.66 27.01 -29.57
CA PRO A 706 -64.90 26.40 -30.05
C PRO A 706 -64.62 25.14 -30.89
N PRO A 707 -65.52 24.14 -30.90
CA PRO A 707 -65.32 22.93 -31.69
C PRO A 707 -65.37 23.24 -33.20
N PRO A 708 -64.60 22.51 -34.03
CA PRO A 708 -64.55 22.75 -35.47
C PRO A 708 -65.89 22.41 -36.14
N PRO A 709 -66.25 23.12 -37.24
CA PRO A 709 -67.51 22.88 -37.95
C PRO A 709 -67.52 21.53 -38.67
N PRO A 710 -68.70 20.91 -38.88
CA PRO A 710 -68.80 19.59 -39.50
C PRO A 710 -68.40 19.63 -40.99
N THR A 711 -67.57 18.68 -41.40
CA THR A 711 -67.15 18.46 -42.79
C THR A 711 -68.33 18.04 -43.69
N PRO A 712 -68.47 18.62 -44.91
CA PRO A 712 -69.46 18.15 -45.88
C PRO A 712 -69.00 16.84 -46.56
N GLY A 713 -69.97 15.95 -46.79
CA GLY A 713 -69.81 14.65 -47.44
C GLY A 713 -69.56 14.71 -48.96
N PRO A 714 -69.45 13.55 -49.62
CA PRO A 714 -68.48 13.28 -50.68
C PRO A 714 -68.97 13.60 -52.09
N THR A 715 -68.06 13.99 -52.98
CA THR A 715 -68.26 13.95 -54.44
C THR A 715 -67.06 13.29 -55.10
N GLY A 716 -67.32 12.16 -55.77
CA GLY A 716 -66.30 11.32 -56.37
C GLY A 716 -65.78 11.78 -57.72
N ASN A 717 -64.56 11.33 -58.05
CA ASN A 717 -64.16 10.72 -59.31
C ASN A 717 -62.65 10.41 -59.30
N GLY A 718 -62.26 9.18 -59.64
CA GLY A 718 -60.92 8.81 -60.15
C GLY A 718 -59.97 8.10 -59.16
N TYR A 719 -59.77 6.79 -59.37
CA TYR A 719 -58.84 5.83 -58.72
C TYR A 719 -57.32 6.18 -58.84
N PRO A 720 -56.37 5.44 -58.18
CA PRO A 720 -56.52 4.30 -57.25
C PRO A 720 -55.77 4.40 -55.91
N GLU A 721 -56.14 3.47 -55.04
CA GLU A 721 -55.49 2.94 -53.84
C GLU A 721 -53.96 3.11 -53.73
N GLU A 722 -53.47 3.80 -52.70
CA GLU A 722 -52.13 3.49 -52.13
C GLU A 722 -51.87 3.88 -50.67
N GLU A 723 -52.78 4.52 -49.91
CA GLU A 723 -52.44 5.03 -48.56
C GLU A 723 -53.37 4.63 -47.41
N VAL A 724 -54.13 3.54 -47.54
CA VAL A 724 -54.94 2.99 -46.42
C VAL A 724 -54.18 1.91 -45.62
N GLN A 725 -52.93 1.61 -45.96
CA GLN A 725 -52.15 0.55 -45.28
C GLN A 725 -50.99 1.01 -44.39
N GLN A 726 -50.90 2.30 -44.05
CA GLN A 726 -49.81 2.83 -43.20
C GLN A 726 -50.25 3.59 -41.94
N ARG A 727 -51.48 3.39 -41.45
CA ARG A 727 -51.94 3.90 -40.13
C ARG A 727 -52.23 2.81 -39.10
N GLN A 728 -51.50 1.69 -39.16
CA GLN A 728 -51.49 0.67 -38.10
C GLN A 728 -50.09 0.23 -37.66
N ALA A 729 -49.04 1.01 -37.95
CA ALA A 729 -47.70 0.69 -37.50
C ALA A 729 -46.96 1.96 -37.05
N PHE A 730 -46.83 2.11 -35.73
CA PHE A 730 -45.83 2.90 -35.01
C PHE A 730 -45.85 4.44 -35.24
N GLY A 731 -45.70 5.28 -34.21
CA GLY A 731 -45.34 5.05 -32.80
C GLY A 731 -45.60 6.30 -31.97
#